data_AF-A0A9D7N4A5-F1
#
_entry.id   AF-A0A9D7N4A5-F1
#
_cell.length_a   1.000
_cell.length_b   1.000
_cell.length_c   1.000
_cell.angle_alpha   90.00
_cell.angle_beta   90.00
_cell.angle_gamma   90.00
#
_symmetry.space_group_name_H-M   'P 1'
#
loop_
_entity.id
_entity.type
_entity.pdbx_description
1 polymer ?
#
loop_
_entity_poly.entity_id
_entity_poly.type
_entity_poly.pdbx_seq_one_letter_code
_entity_poly.pdbx_strand_id
1 'polypeptide(L)'
;MSSSAHPAPFLLRALPAWIGALTLSLPALAQEMPARPAASREQVSAACGMEPSDGAWLAFGSSYKCRFDADGLEFTPALGVKAPHNLPLELALVDIRRGERLLHVAAPRCTPQVLDRAILYERGGVIERYDVRPEGLEQSFVFPERPPGSGDLVVRCRVRSELEPSWSADGALRFLFERQAGIEIGHVVGVDAEGRRTPGSLKLRDGWLELALPGELVERAAYPLTLDPPIGTFFAVSGASDAIESDCAYDLASDSFLVPYVVRFSTNDTDLYGVRVSAATGALLGSAIAFETGVNSARRPRVAGIRATGRFLVVWTESNWVLGPRDILCASVLASSGARSAILPIAQSNADEFDAVVAGDSTTSDDDAVVVWETSSGIDACQVSVPAAGNPALQATVNLASGADFDHPTISKACSSTFLVIVGWDYTGNLSRDLALQLMDRNLFLIGPRLLLGSAVLDDQRPAVDGGMVVWERYSSSVANSARDILCATVSTSPSGLTLQTPATILDGDGADEHSPDVARLGSRYCVVYCEGASALEDNAYAWLVDDDCTVCNARIDLDGPTAGAVRESGPRVASATDFDLARDHGLVSFSEALNVPPFTSGISALRVENQSAGFPPVDLGGGCGAGGTPSTNGAFAVGNATFTVSVAGLGPNAAVFFNLGLPSFGLPCGTCVLTNPLVFESASRAGSSYYKVLPIPCSPEFAGAVIETQFVTLSTASSACPVLPGASMTNRLRWTLSY
;
A
#
# COMPACT_ATOMS: atom_id res chain seq x y z
N MET A 1 -62.80 47.83 27.19
CA MET A 1 -62.90 46.39 27.51
C MET A 1 -62.58 45.61 26.25
N SER A 2 -61.54 44.76 26.31
CA SER A 2 -61.15 43.63 25.41
C SER A 2 -61.15 43.82 23.88
N SER A 3 -60.19 43.36 23.07
CA SER A 3 -58.93 42.65 23.27
C SER A 3 -58.19 42.56 21.93
N SER A 4 -56.86 42.59 22.02
CA SER A 4 -55.85 41.82 21.27
C SER A 4 -55.93 41.64 19.74
N ALA A 5 -54.84 42.10 19.13
CA ALA A 5 -54.32 41.76 17.82
C ALA A 5 -53.78 40.31 17.72
N HIS A 6 -53.73 39.79 16.50
CA HIS A 6 -52.73 38.83 16.03
C HIS A 6 -52.35 39.16 14.58
N PRO A 7 -51.07 38.99 14.23
CA PRO A 7 -50.75 37.99 13.20
C PRO A 7 -49.60 37.05 13.59
N ALA A 8 -49.53 35.94 12.84
CA ALA A 8 -48.70 34.74 12.96
C ALA A 8 -47.19 34.95 12.68
N PRO A 9 -46.43 33.91 12.25
CA PRO A 9 -45.93 32.71 12.92
C PRO A 9 -44.38 32.71 13.02
N PHE A 10 -43.75 31.82 13.81
CA PHE A 10 -42.30 31.57 13.68
C PHE A 10 -41.96 30.08 13.77
N LEU A 11 -41.51 29.56 12.62
CA LEU A 11 -40.64 28.39 12.46
C LEU A 11 -39.26 28.70 13.07
N LEU A 12 -38.67 27.74 13.78
CA LEU A 12 -37.22 27.75 14.04
C LEU A 12 -36.65 26.34 13.86
N ARG A 13 -35.94 26.20 12.74
CA ARG A 13 -34.85 25.26 12.52
C ARG A 13 -33.74 25.55 13.54
N ALA A 14 -33.17 24.54 14.19
CA ALA A 14 -31.90 24.68 14.90
C ALA A 14 -31.14 23.34 14.98
N LEU A 15 -30.08 23.26 14.19
CA LEU A 15 -28.82 22.50 14.37
C LEU A 15 -27.75 23.40 13.69
N PRO A 16 -26.49 23.55 14.20
CA PRO A 16 -25.86 23.08 15.44
C PRO A 16 -25.32 24.24 16.32
N ALA A 17 -25.73 24.35 17.58
CA ALA A 17 -25.26 25.40 18.51
C ALA A 17 -24.33 24.88 19.64
N TRP A 18 -23.91 23.61 19.59
CA TRP A 18 -23.24 22.95 20.73
C TRP A 18 -21.73 23.25 20.83
N ILE A 19 -21.06 23.59 19.72
CA ILE A 19 -19.60 23.84 19.69
C ILE A 19 -19.25 25.20 20.31
N GLY A 20 -20.16 26.18 20.27
CA GLY A 20 -19.94 27.51 20.85
C GLY A 20 -19.79 27.54 22.38
N ALA A 21 -20.14 26.46 23.10
CA ALA A 21 -20.03 26.39 24.55
C ALA A 21 -18.66 25.87 25.06
N LEU A 22 -17.81 25.34 24.17
CA LEU A 22 -16.48 24.81 24.51
C LEU A 22 -15.37 25.88 24.52
N THR A 23 -15.65 27.11 24.05
CA THR A 23 -14.63 28.17 23.87
C THR A 23 -14.35 29.00 25.13
N LEU A 24 -14.97 28.72 26.27
CA LEU A 24 -14.72 29.46 27.51
C LEU A 24 -14.26 28.52 28.63
N SER A 25 -12.96 28.60 28.90
CA SER A 25 -12.20 28.12 30.06
C SER A 25 -11.77 26.64 30.11
N LEU A 26 -10.59 26.36 29.52
CA LEU A 26 -9.71 25.27 29.95
C LEU A 26 -8.29 25.82 30.15
N PRO A 27 -7.69 25.72 31.35
CA PRO A 27 -6.24 25.80 31.48
C PRO A 27 -5.63 24.53 30.88
N ALA A 28 -4.59 24.71 30.07
CA ALA A 28 -3.83 23.66 29.43
C ALA A 28 -3.31 22.64 30.47
N LEU A 29 -3.94 21.47 30.51
CA LEU A 29 -3.36 20.24 31.04
C LEU A 29 -3.10 19.35 29.82
N ALA A 30 -2.03 19.68 29.09
CA ALA A 30 -1.42 18.74 28.16
C ALA A 30 -0.82 17.61 29.02
N GLN A 31 -1.60 16.56 29.27
CA GLN A 31 -1.01 15.28 29.65
C GLN A 31 -0.33 14.73 28.41
N GLU A 32 0.97 14.49 28.52
CA GLU A 32 1.78 13.79 27.53
C GLU A 32 1.08 12.46 27.22
N MET A 33 0.49 12.38 26.03
CA MET A 33 -0.22 11.18 25.60
C MET A 33 0.77 10.01 25.54
N PRO A 34 0.36 8.80 25.93
CA PRO A 34 1.15 7.62 25.61
C PRO A 34 1.33 7.55 24.09
N ALA A 35 2.58 7.55 23.63
CA ALA A 35 2.92 7.38 22.23
C ALA A 35 2.22 6.12 21.68
N ARG A 36 1.65 6.25 20.47
CA ARG A 36 1.06 5.15 19.71
C ARG A 36 2.03 3.94 19.72
N PRO A 37 1.55 2.69 19.75
CA PRO A 37 2.31 1.63 19.12
C PRO A 37 2.49 2.04 17.65
N ALA A 38 3.75 2.19 17.22
CA ALA A 38 4.06 2.61 15.85
C ALA A 38 3.28 1.73 14.88
N ALA A 39 2.60 2.34 13.90
CA ALA A 39 2.11 1.60 12.75
C ALA A 39 3.30 0.81 12.18
N SER A 40 3.11 -0.49 11.93
CA SER A 40 4.14 -1.31 11.32
C SER A 40 4.44 -0.74 9.93
N ARG A 41 5.64 -0.17 9.78
CA ARG A 41 6.20 0.26 8.51
C ARG A 41 7.03 -0.90 7.97
N GLU A 42 6.75 -1.34 6.75
CA GLU A 42 7.42 -2.49 6.15
C GLU A 42 7.99 -2.11 4.80
N GLN A 43 9.25 -2.49 4.56
CA GLN A 43 9.90 -2.32 3.27
C GLN A 43 9.42 -3.45 2.35
N VAL A 44 8.46 -3.11 1.49
CA VAL A 44 7.79 -4.02 0.56
C VAL A 44 8.77 -4.65 -0.41
N SER A 45 9.78 -3.88 -0.83
CA SER A 45 10.78 -4.36 -1.79
C SER A 45 11.66 -5.48 -1.26
N ALA A 46 11.73 -5.76 0.05
CA ALA A 46 12.59 -6.79 0.65
C ALA A 46 12.19 -8.25 0.33
N ALA A 47 11.14 -8.48 -0.45
CA ALA A 47 10.70 -9.83 -0.83
C ALA A 47 11.62 -10.50 -1.88
N CYS A 48 11.54 -11.83 -1.96
CA CYS A 48 12.25 -12.63 -2.97
C CYS A 48 11.42 -13.85 -3.41
N GLY A 49 11.69 -14.38 -4.60
CA GLY A 49 10.90 -15.44 -5.23
C GLY A 49 11.67 -16.25 -6.27
N MET A 50 11.01 -17.30 -6.77
CA MET A 50 11.51 -18.18 -7.84
C MET A 50 10.36 -18.60 -8.76
N GLU A 51 10.61 -18.66 -10.07
CA GLU A 51 9.65 -19.18 -11.04
C GLU A 51 10.35 -19.91 -12.21
N PRO A 52 9.69 -20.91 -12.83
CA PRO A 52 10.22 -21.56 -14.03
C PRO A 52 10.19 -20.62 -15.24
N SER A 53 11.19 -20.70 -16.12
CA SER A 53 11.29 -19.88 -17.33
C SER A 53 11.99 -20.64 -18.45
N ASP A 54 11.29 -21.02 -19.51
CA ASP A 54 11.80 -21.61 -20.77
C ASP A 54 13.14 -22.39 -20.67
N GLY A 55 13.08 -23.57 -20.03
CA GLY A 55 14.25 -24.46 -19.88
C GLY A 55 15.28 -24.03 -18.82
N ALA A 56 14.95 -22.99 -18.05
CA ALA A 56 15.71 -22.41 -16.96
C ALA A 56 14.79 -22.13 -15.75
N TRP A 57 15.39 -21.61 -14.69
CA TRP A 57 14.72 -21.08 -13.52
C TRP A 57 15.15 -19.65 -13.27
N LEU A 58 14.19 -18.80 -12.94
CA LEU A 58 14.44 -17.45 -12.48
C LEU A 58 14.36 -17.42 -10.96
N ALA A 59 15.28 -16.70 -10.34
CA ALA A 59 15.20 -16.31 -8.94
C ALA A 59 15.44 -14.81 -8.83
N PHE A 60 14.81 -14.16 -7.87
CA PHE A 60 14.89 -12.71 -7.77
C PHE A 60 14.68 -12.27 -6.33
N GLY A 61 15.27 -11.14 -5.99
CA GLY A 61 15.09 -10.42 -4.73
C GLY A 61 15.04 -8.92 -4.97
N SER A 62 15.08 -8.16 -3.88
CA SER A 62 14.97 -6.69 -3.93
C SER A 62 16.06 -6.01 -4.77
N SER A 63 17.24 -6.63 -4.83
CA SER A 63 18.46 -6.04 -5.39
C SER A 63 19.10 -6.90 -6.50
N TYR A 64 18.42 -7.97 -6.94
CA TYR A 64 19.00 -8.87 -7.93
C TYR A 64 17.94 -9.70 -8.67
N LYS A 65 18.30 -10.13 -9.89
CA LYS A 65 17.67 -11.24 -10.60
C LYS A 65 18.73 -12.26 -11.00
N CYS A 66 18.32 -13.51 -11.08
CA CYS A 66 19.19 -14.64 -11.41
C CYS A 66 18.50 -15.55 -12.40
N ARG A 67 19.27 -16.04 -13.37
CA ARG A 67 18.86 -17.11 -14.26
C ARG A 67 19.74 -18.34 -14.02
N PHE A 68 19.08 -19.47 -13.82
CA PHE A 68 19.71 -20.79 -13.65
C PHE A 68 19.32 -21.67 -14.82
N ASP A 69 20.29 -22.05 -15.65
CA ASP A 69 20.05 -22.95 -16.76
C ASP A 69 21.05 -24.11 -16.77
N ALA A 70 21.12 -24.83 -17.88
CA ALA A 70 22.02 -25.98 -18.00
C ALA A 70 23.51 -25.59 -18.02
N ASP A 71 23.82 -24.33 -18.33
CA ASP A 71 25.18 -23.81 -18.52
C ASP A 71 25.71 -23.17 -17.21
N GLY A 72 24.84 -22.65 -16.33
CA GLY A 72 25.21 -22.22 -14.98
C GLY A 72 24.25 -21.20 -14.36
N LEU A 73 24.81 -20.36 -13.49
CA LEU A 73 24.16 -19.20 -12.88
C LEU A 73 24.57 -17.93 -13.65
N GLU A 74 23.60 -17.10 -14.00
CA GLU A 74 23.78 -15.69 -14.34
C GLU A 74 23.14 -14.84 -13.23
N PHE A 75 23.93 -14.03 -12.54
CA PHE A 75 23.48 -13.12 -11.48
C PHE A 75 23.52 -11.67 -11.96
N THR A 76 22.39 -11.00 -12.00
CA THR A 76 22.26 -9.60 -12.43
C THR A 76 21.89 -8.71 -11.24
N PRO A 77 22.79 -7.81 -10.79
CA PRO A 77 22.50 -6.87 -9.71
C PRO A 77 21.65 -5.70 -10.21
N ALA A 78 20.77 -5.19 -9.35
CA ALA A 78 20.01 -3.96 -9.62
C ALA A 78 20.90 -2.73 -9.40
N LEU A 79 21.61 -2.29 -10.44
CA LEU A 79 22.54 -1.16 -10.37
C LEU A 79 21.86 0.19 -10.69
N GLY A 80 20.58 0.17 -11.05
CA GLY A 80 19.79 1.34 -11.37
C GLY A 80 20.23 2.07 -12.64
N VAL A 81 19.65 3.24 -12.88
CA VAL A 81 19.77 3.98 -14.15
C VAL A 81 21.18 4.39 -14.55
N LYS A 82 22.18 4.31 -13.66
CA LYS A 82 23.58 4.64 -13.97
C LYS A 82 24.29 3.53 -14.75
N ALA A 83 23.84 2.29 -14.62
CA ALA A 83 24.36 1.21 -15.44
C ALA A 83 23.82 1.38 -16.87
N PRO A 84 24.68 1.51 -17.90
CA PRO A 84 24.24 1.72 -19.28
C PRO A 84 23.48 0.52 -19.87
N HIS A 85 23.76 -0.67 -19.35
CA HIS A 85 23.11 -1.95 -19.63
C HIS A 85 23.29 -2.87 -18.41
N ASN A 86 22.64 -4.03 -18.41
CA ASN A 86 22.84 -5.02 -17.34
C ASN A 86 24.29 -5.51 -17.28
N LEU A 87 24.84 -5.62 -16.08
CA LEU A 87 26.22 -6.04 -15.84
C LEU A 87 26.25 -7.33 -15.01
N PRO A 88 25.97 -8.50 -15.62
CA PRO A 88 25.84 -9.75 -14.89
C PRO A 88 27.19 -10.34 -14.45
N LEU A 89 27.12 -11.28 -13.50
CA LEU A 89 28.16 -12.24 -13.14
C LEU A 89 27.69 -13.65 -13.52
N GLU A 90 28.38 -14.27 -14.48
CA GLU A 90 28.17 -15.67 -14.81
C GLU A 90 29.11 -16.55 -13.97
N LEU A 91 28.54 -17.59 -13.35
CA LEU A 91 29.25 -18.62 -12.60
C LEU A 91 28.89 -20.01 -13.12
N ALA A 92 29.92 -20.79 -13.46
CA ALA A 92 29.75 -22.17 -13.88
C ALA A 92 30.83 -23.07 -13.26
N LEU A 93 30.44 -24.22 -12.71
CA LEU A 93 31.39 -25.21 -12.21
C LEU A 93 32.31 -25.70 -13.34
N VAL A 94 33.56 -26.00 -13.00
CA VAL A 94 34.59 -26.47 -13.94
C VAL A 94 35.07 -27.84 -13.52
N ASP A 95 35.56 -27.94 -12.29
CA ASP A 95 35.94 -29.20 -11.68
C ASP A 95 36.03 -29.11 -10.16
N ILE A 96 36.05 -30.28 -9.53
CA ILE A 96 36.25 -30.47 -8.11
C ILE A 96 37.46 -31.40 -7.93
N ARG A 97 38.38 -31.04 -7.04
CA ARG A 97 39.63 -31.77 -6.79
C ARG A 97 39.91 -31.93 -5.30
N ARG A 98 40.66 -32.98 -4.96
CA ARG A 98 41.28 -33.15 -3.64
C ARG A 98 42.78 -33.38 -3.80
N GLY A 99 43.58 -32.37 -3.48
CA GLY A 99 44.99 -32.32 -3.87
C GLY A 99 45.13 -32.45 -5.39
N GLU A 100 45.91 -33.42 -5.86
CA GLU A 100 46.06 -33.70 -7.30
C GLU A 100 44.94 -34.57 -7.89
N ARG A 101 44.10 -35.18 -7.04
CA ARG A 101 43.05 -36.08 -7.51
C ARG A 101 41.84 -35.30 -8.02
N LEU A 102 41.51 -35.53 -9.28
CA LEU A 102 40.27 -35.05 -9.88
C LEU A 102 39.07 -35.87 -9.39
N LEU A 103 38.07 -35.21 -8.83
CA LEU A 103 36.86 -35.81 -8.29
C LEU A 103 35.70 -35.71 -9.28
N HIS A 104 35.51 -34.53 -9.85
CA HIS A 104 34.46 -34.25 -10.82
C HIS A 104 34.96 -33.25 -11.85
N VAL A 105 34.50 -33.37 -13.09
CA VAL A 105 34.62 -32.34 -14.14
C VAL A 105 33.21 -32.01 -14.57
N ALA A 106 32.88 -30.72 -14.61
CA ALA A 106 31.55 -30.28 -15.01
C ALA A 106 31.23 -30.79 -16.42
N ALA A 107 30.06 -31.39 -16.57
CA ALA A 107 29.51 -31.67 -17.88
C ALA A 107 29.26 -30.34 -18.62
N PRO A 108 29.32 -30.32 -19.97
CA PRO A 108 29.01 -29.12 -20.74
C PRO A 108 27.63 -28.54 -20.45
N ARG A 109 26.68 -29.41 -20.05
CA ARG A 109 25.32 -29.06 -19.65
C ARG A 109 24.86 -29.92 -18.48
N CYS A 110 24.20 -29.32 -17.51
CA CYS A 110 23.59 -30.01 -16.37
C CYS A 110 22.27 -29.33 -16.01
N THR A 111 21.14 -30.01 -16.22
CA THR A 111 19.83 -29.43 -15.92
C THR A 111 19.65 -29.23 -14.41
N PRO A 112 19.25 -28.04 -13.94
CA PRO A 112 18.98 -27.79 -12.54
C PRO A 112 17.70 -28.51 -12.07
N GLN A 113 17.67 -28.87 -10.79
CA GLN A 113 16.49 -29.33 -10.06
C GLN A 113 16.09 -28.29 -9.02
N VAL A 114 14.82 -28.31 -8.60
CA VAL A 114 14.30 -27.36 -7.59
C VAL A 114 13.81 -28.10 -6.37
N LEU A 115 14.18 -27.60 -5.20
CA LEU A 115 13.68 -28.05 -3.91
C LEU A 115 13.39 -26.81 -3.05
N ASP A 116 12.12 -26.57 -2.76
CA ASP A 116 11.63 -25.39 -2.06
C ASP A 116 12.13 -24.08 -2.71
N ARG A 117 12.97 -23.32 -2.00
CA ARG A 117 13.58 -22.07 -2.46
C ARG A 117 15.05 -22.25 -2.85
N ALA A 118 15.41 -23.42 -3.36
CA ALA A 118 16.77 -23.72 -3.77
C ALA A 118 16.86 -24.40 -5.14
N ILE A 119 17.91 -24.05 -5.87
CA ILE A 119 18.34 -24.69 -7.12
C ILE A 119 19.45 -25.69 -6.84
N LEU A 120 19.36 -26.88 -7.40
CA LEU A 120 20.31 -27.99 -7.20
C LEU A 120 20.89 -28.45 -8.54
N TYR A 121 22.20 -28.63 -8.59
CA TYR A 121 22.91 -29.33 -9.66
C TYR A 121 23.62 -30.57 -9.11
N GLU A 122 23.37 -31.72 -9.74
CA GLU A 122 24.03 -32.99 -9.41
C GLU A 122 25.40 -33.09 -10.09
N ARG A 123 26.48 -33.08 -9.31
CA ARG A 123 27.88 -32.97 -9.76
C ARG A 123 28.68 -34.22 -9.41
N GLY A 124 28.20 -35.39 -9.86
CA GLY A 124 28.90 -36.66 -9.70
C GLY A 124 29.05 -37.10 -8.24
N GLY A 125 27.97 -37.02 -7.46
CA GLY A 125 27.94 -37.36 -6.04
C GLY A 125 28.18 -36.18 -5.10
N VAL A 126 28.38 -34.98 -5.65
CA VAL A 126 28.37 -33.71 -4.92
C VAL A 126 27.13 -32.93 -5.37
N ILE A 127 26.44 -32.28 -4.43
CA ILE A 127 25.30 -31.41 -4.75
C ILE A 127 25.80 -29.97 -4.71
N GLU A 128 25.72 -29.27 -5.84
CA GLU A 128 25.84 -27.81 -5.88
C GLU A 128 24.45 -27.22 -5.64
N ARG A 129 24.29 -26.44 -4.59
CA ARG A 129 23.02 -25.86 -4.14
C ARG A 129 23.11 -24.35 -4.13
N TYR A 130 22.05 -23.67 -4.59
CA TYR A 130 21.86 -22.23 -4.45
C TYR A 130 20.56 -21.96 -3.70
N ASP A 131 20.65 -21.43 -2.48
CA ASP A 131 19.50 -20.99 -1.69
C ASP A 131 19.15 -19.53 -2.01
N VAL A 132 17.89 -19.25 -2.34
CA VAL A 132 17.42 -17.92 -2.74
C VAL A 132 16.92 -17.12 -1.52
N ARG A 133 17.60 -16.01 -1.22
CA ARG A 133 17.36 -15.15 -0.04
C ARG A 133 17.02 -13.70 -0.44
N PRO A 134 16.39 -12.90 0.45
CA PRO A 134 16.15 -11.47 0.20
C PRO A 134 17.37 -10.69 -0.27
N GLU A 135 18.51 -10.96 0.36
CA GLU A 135 19.78 -10.24 0.18
C GLU A 135 20.72 -10.85 -0.90
N GLY A 136 20.34 -11.95 -1.54
CA GLY A 136 21.19 -12.60 -2.54
C GLY A 136 20.99 -14.11 -2.59
N LEU A 137 22.06 -14.82 -2.98
CA LEU A 137 22.10 -16.27 -3.01
C LEU A 137 23.04 -16.82 -1.93
N GLU A 138 22.82 -18.05 -1.48
CA GLU A 138 23.87 -18.80 -0.79
C GLU A 138 24.24 -20.00 -1.66
N GLN A 139 25.49 -20.05 -2.11
CA GLN A 139 25.99 -21.21 -2.85
C GLN A 139 26.62 -22.19 -1.87
N SER A 140 26.37 -23.47 -2.07
CA SER A 140 26.96 -24.53 -1.24
C SER A 140 27.28 -25.75 -2.08
N PHE A 141 28.42 -26.38 -1.81
CA PHE A 141 28.77 -27.69 -2.34
C PHE A 141 28.70 -28.71 -1.21
N VAL A 142 27.69 -29.57 -1.26
CA VAL A 142 27.44 -30.60 -0.24
C VAL A 142 28.11 -31.90 -0.69
N PHE A 143 29.04 -32.38 0.13
CA PHE A 143 29.74 -33.65 -0.03
C PHE A 143 29.10 -34.67 0.92
N PRO A 144 28.31 -35.64 0.42
CA PRO A 144 27.63 -36.63 1.27
C PRO A 144 28.59 -37.60 1.97
N GLU A 145 29.73 -37.87 1.33
CA GLU A 145 30.76 -38.77 1.83
C GLU A 145 32.14 -38.12 1.68
N ARG A 146 33.12 -38.70 2.38
CA ARG A 146 34.50 -38.23 2.32
C ARG A 146 35.08 -38.34 0.91
N PRO A 147 35.49 -37.23 0.27
CA PRO A 147 36.02 -37.31 -1.08
C PRO A 147 37.35 -38.06 -1.11
N PRO A 148 37.59 -38.98 -2.06
CA PRO A 148 38.83 -39.75 -2.14
C PRO A 148 40.05 -38.86 -2.41
N GLY A 149 41.24 -39.27 -1.96
CA GLY A 149 42.49 -38.51 -2.12
C GLY A 149 43.01 -37.91 -0.82
N SER A 150 43.95 -36.97 -0.92
CA SER A 150 44.61 -36.30 0.21
C SER A 150 44.96 -34.85 -0.17
N GLY A 151 45.04 -33.97 0.82
CA GLY A 151 45.26 -32.53 0.62
C GLY A 151 43.96 -31.74 0.53
N ASP A 152 44.09 -30.47 0.15
CA ASP A 152 43.00 -29.50 0.13
C ASP A 152 41.89 -29.91 -0.85
N LEU A 153 40.64 -29.67 -0.44
CA LEU A 153 39.48 -29.81 -1.30
C LEU A 153 39.27 -28.48 -2.03
N VAL A 154 39.30 -28.50 -3.36
CA VAL A 154 39.21 -27.30 -4.21
C VAL A 154 38.07 -27.46 -5.19
N VAL A 155 37.15 -26.50 -5.20
CA VAL A 155 36.11 -26.34 -6.22
C VAL A 155 36.49 -25.17 -7.11
N ARG A 156 36.48 -25.38 -8.42
CA ARG A 156 36.82 -24.33 -9.41
C ARG A 156 35.60 -23.96 -10.21
N CYS A 157 35.28 -22.67 -10.22
CA CYS A 157 34.20 -22.07 -11.01
C CYS A 157 34.79 -21.13 -12.05
N ARG A 158 34.24 -21.12 -13.26
CA ARG A 158 34.51 -20.09 -14.26
C ARG A 158 33.72 -18.85 -13.89
N VAL A 159 34.36 -17.70 -14.01
CA VAL A 159 33.77 -16.39 -13.79
C VAL A 159 33.78 -15.61 -15.10
N ARG A 160 32.66 -14.99 -15.45
CA ARG A 160 32.61 -13.94 -16.49
C ARG A 160 31.79 -12.77 -15.97
N SER A 161 32.33 -11.57 -16.10
CA SER A 161 31.63 -10.32 -15.80
C SER A 161 32.37 -9.15 -16.45
N GLU A 162 31.62 -8.07 -16.76
CA GLU A 162 32.18 -6.77 -17.13
C GLU A 162 32.56 -5.92 -15.90
N LEU A 163 32.10 -6.32 -14.71
CA LEU A 163 32.39 -5.63 -13.45
C LEU A 163 33.86 -5.83 -13.01
N GLU A 164 34.45 -4.81 -12.39
CA GLU A 164 35.86 -4.82 -11.99
C GLU A 164 36.07 -5.64 -10.71
N PRO A 165 36.87 -6.73 -10.72
CA PRO A 165 37.14 -7.51 -9.52
C PRO A 165 38.06 -6.75 -8.56
N SER A 166 37.70 -6.71 -7.29
CA SER A 166 38.45 -6.05 -6.22
C SER A 166 38.33 -6.83 -4.91
N TRP A 167 39.40 -6.85 -4.12
CA TRP A 167 39.41 -7.51 -2.81
C TRP A 167 39.09 -6.49 -1.72
N SER A 168 38.17 -6.85 -0.82
CA SER A 168 37.91 -6.07 0.38
C SER A 168 39.00 -6.28 1.44
N ALA A 169 39.07 -5.38 2.43
CA ALA A 169 40.08 -5.45 3.49
C ALA A 169 39.94 -6.69 4.38
N ASP A 170 38.74 -7.25 4.50
CA ASP A 170 38.42 -8.49 5.22
C ASP A 170 38.62 -9.76 4.37
N GLY A 171 38.86 -9.64 3.06
CA GLY A 171 39.22 -10.75 2.18
C GLY A 171 38.06 -11.39 1.41
N ALA A 172 36.93 -10.69 1.26
CA ALA A 172 35.87 -11.03 0.32
C ALA A 172 36.22 -10.53 -1.10
N LEU A 173 35.63 -11.17 -2.12
CA LEU A 173 35.83 -10.78 -3.52
C LEU A 173 34.62 -9.98 -4.00
N ARG A 174 34.85 -8.75 -4.46
CA ARG A 174 33.82 -7.85 -5.01
C ARG A 174 33.98 -7.68 -6.51
N PHE A 175 32.88 -7.58 -7.21
CA PHE A 175 32.79 -7.19 -8.61
C PHE A 175 32.10 -5.84 -8.67
N LEU A 176 32.84 -4.78 -8.94
CA LEU A 176 32.41 -3.39 -8.73
C LEU A 176 32.02 -2.69 -10.03
N PHE A 177 30.91 -1.96 -9.96
CA PHE A 177 30.50 -0.90 -10.86
C PHE A 177 30.87 0.46 -10.22
N GLU A 178 31.62 1.28 -10.95
CA GLU A 178 32.09 2.62 -10.51
C GLU A 178 32.71 2.66 -9.10
N ARG A 179 33.27 1.53 -8.63
CA ARG A 179 33.88 1.35 -7.31
C ARG A 179 32.93 1.51 -6.11
N GLN A 180 31.61 1.53 -6.32
CA GLN A 180 30.62 1.84 -5.27
C GLN A 180 29.50 0.79 -5.13
N ALA A 181 29.04 0.18 -6.23
CA ALA A 181 27.97 -0.82 -6.23
C ALA A 181 28.45 -2.10 -6.93
N GLY A 182 27.79 -3.25 -6.73
CA GLY A 182 28.22 -4.48 -7.38
C GLY A 182 27.80 -5.77 -6.69
N ILE A 183 28.56 -6.83 -6.93
CA ILE A 183 28.32 -8.18 -6.40
C ILE A 183 29.48 -8.54 -5.46
N GLU A 184 29.20 -9.23 -4.36
CA GLU A 184 30.25 -9.84 -3.54
C GLU A 184 30.12 -11.36 -3.52
N ILE A 185 31.26 -12.00 -3.35
CA ILE A 185 31.37 -13.41 -2.97
C ILE A 185 32.07 -13.41 -1.63
N GLY A 186 31.32 -13.85 -0.61
CA GLY A 186 31.77 -13.88 0.77
C GLY A 186 32.82 -14.97 1.04
N HIS A 187 33.15 -15.15 2.32
CA HIS A 187 34.20 -16.08 2.74
C HIS A 187 33.80 -17.54 2.58
N VAL A 188 34.72 -18.36 2.07
CA VAL A 188 34.55 -19.81 2.06
C VAL A 188 34.56 -20.33 3.50
N VAL A 189 33.53 -21.08 3.89
CA VAL A 189 33.44 -21.79 5.17
C VAL A 189 33.11 -23.25 4.93
N GLY A 190 33.83 -24.15 5.61
CA GLY A 190 33.48 -25.56 5.68
C GLY A 190 32.59 -25.81 6.89
N VAL A 191 31.42 -26.41 6.70
CA VAL A 191 30.50 -26.81 7.78
C VAL A 191 30.27 -28.31 7.72
N ASP A 192 30.59 -29.02 8.79
CA ASP A 192 30.41 -30.48 8.84
C ASP A 192 29.07 -30.88 9.47
N ALA A 193 28.77 -32.18 9.49
CA ALA A 193 27.48 -32.71 9.99
C ALA A 193 27.24 -32.47 11.50
N GLU A 194 28.29 -32.13 12.26
CA GLU A 194 28.20 -31.75 13.67
C GLU A 194 28.04 -30.23 13.85
N GLY A 195 27.98 -29.47 12.75
CA GLY A 195 27.86 -28.01 12.74
C GLY A 195 29.18 -27.27 12.98
N ARG A 196 30.34 -27.96 12.93
CA ARG A 196 31.64 -27.33 13.14
C ARG A 196 32.01 -26.50 11.90
N ARG A 197 32.38 -25.24 12.13
CA ARG A 197 32.72 -24.27 11.08
C ARG A 197 34.23 -24.08 11.00
N THR A 198 34.80 -24.13 9.80
CA THR A 198 36.24 -23.90 9.57
C THR A 198 36.45 -22.97 8.37
N PRO A 199 37.29 -21.93 8.50
CA PRO A 199 37.60 -21.04 7.38
C PRO A 199 38.28 -21.78 6.21
N GLY A 200 37.84 -21.46 5.00
CA GLY A 200 38.49 -21.82 3.74
C GLY A 200 39.25 -20.65 3.12
N SER A 201 39.58 -20.76 1.84
CA SER A 201 40.20 -19.67 1.07
C SER A 201 39.53 -19.48 -0.29
N LEU A 202 39.47 -18.22 -0.72
CA LEU A 202 38.97 -17.76 -2.02
C LEU A 202 40.15 -17.24 -2.85
N LYS A 203 40.23 -17.59 -4.14
CA LYS A 203 41.21 -17.01 -5.09
C LYS A 203 40.57 -16.78 -6.44
N LEU A 204 40.90 -15.66 -7.09
CA LEU A 204 40.55 -15.38 -8.48
C LEU A 204 41.84 -15.40 -9.32
N ARG A 205 41.94 -16.30 -10.31
CA ARG A 205 43.10 -16.44 -11.21
C ARG A 205 42.65 -16.82 -12.61
N ASP A 206 43.13 -16.11 -13.63
CA ASP A 206 42.90 -16.44 -15.05
C ASP A 206 41.42 -16.69 -15.41
N GLY A 207 40.48 -15.96 -14.79
CA GLY A 207 39.03 -16.14 -14.98
C GLY A 207 38.39 -17.28 -14.19
N TRP A 208 39.14 -17.90 -13.27
CA TRP A 208 38.68 -18.97 -12.38
C TRP A 208 38.59 -18.50 -10.94
N LEU A 209 37.47 -18.78 -10.30
CA LEU A 209 37.28 -18.69 -8.86
C LEU A 209 37.60 -20.05 -8.23
N GLU A 210 38.57 -20.09 -7.33
CA GLU A 210 38.92 -21.27 -6.55
C GLU A 210 38.39 -21.12 -5.13
N LEU A 211 37.57 -22.07 -4.72
CA LEU A 211 37.01 -22.20 -3.37
C LEU A 211 37.70 -23.40 -2.71
N ALA A 212 38.42 -23.19 -1.62
CA ALA A 212 39.23 -24.26 -1.03
C ALA A 212 38.98 -24.44 0.48
N LEU A 213 38.93 -25.71 0.91
CA LEU A 213 38.98 -26.11 2.32
C LEU A 213 40.30 -26.84 2.62
N PRO A 214 40.94 -26.58 3.77
CA PRO A 214 42.19 -27.24 4.15
C PRO A 214 42.03 -28.76 4.24
N GLY A 215 43.01 -29.51 3.75
CA GLY A 215 42.96 -30.98 3.74
C GLY A 215 42.78 -31.60 5.13
N GLU A 216 43.33 -30.98 6.18
CA GLU A 216 43.19 -31.44 7.57
C GLU A 216 41.73 -31.41 8.07
N LEU A 217 40.93 -30.46 7.59
CA LEU A 217 39.51 -30.38 7.88
C LEU A 217 38.78 -31.54 7.21
N VAL A 218 39.04 -31.76 5.92
CA VAL A 218 38.41 -32.81 5.11
C VAL A 218 38.72 -34.20 5.68
N GLU A 219 39.89 -34.38 6.31
CA GLU A 219 40.27 -35.63 6.99
C GLU A 219 39.44 -35.92 8.25
N ARG A 220 39.07 -34.86 9.00
CA ARG A 220 38.46 -34.97 10.34
C ARG A 220 36.96 -34.68 10.38
N ALA A 221 36.40 -34.14 9.30
CA ALA A 221 35.00 -33.73 9.22
C ALA A 221 34.03 -34.91 9.41
N ALA A 222 32.92 -34.65 10.07
CA ALA A 222 31.74 -35.52 10.03
C ALA A 222 30.93 -35.22 8.77
N TYR A 223 30.48 -36.25 8.06
CA TYR A 223 29.79 -36.09 6.77
C TYR A 223 28.26 -36.17 6.92
N PRO A 224 27.47 -35.41 6.13
CA PRO A 224 27.88 -34.56 5.00
C PRO A 224 28.71 -33.32 5.40
N LEU A 225 29.70 -32.99 4.56
CA LEU A 225 30.52 -31.77 4.67
C LEU A 225 30.05 -30.77 3.62
N THR A 226 29.74 -29.55 4.02
CA THR A 226 29.36 -28.45 3.13
C THR A 226 30.54 -27.50 2.96
N LEU A 227 30.90 -27.21 1.71
CA LEU A 227 31.74 -26.08 1.36
C LEU A 227 30.82 -24.94 0.94
N ASP A 228 30.71 -23.94 1.81
CA ASP A 228 29.77 -22.83 1.73
C ASP A 228 30.54 -21.52 1.54
N PRO A 229 30.75 -21.05 0.31
CA PRO A 229 30.89 -19.63 0.09
C PRO A 229 29.49 -19.01 0.05
N PRO A 230 29.10 -18.19 1.02
CA PRO A 230 27.92 -17.36 0.80
C PRO A 230 28.22 -16.48 -0.43
N ILE A 231 27.52 -16.67 -1.54
CA ILE A 231 27.43 -15.69 -2.64
C ILE A 231 26.41 -14.63 -2.22
N GLY A 232 26.64 -14.05 -1.04
CA GLY A 232 25.86 -12.93 -0.56
C GLY A 232 26.30 -11.69 -1.30
N THR A 233 25.36 -10.88 -1.75
CA THR A 233 25.70 -9.51 -2.12
C THR A 233 26.22 -8.81 -0.86
N PHE A 234 27.44 -8.29 -0.90
CA PHE A 234 27.77 -7.13 -0.11
C PHE A 234 27.47 -5.94 -0.99
N PHE A 235 26.38 -5.30 -0.65
CA PHE A 235 26.36 -3.87 -0.69
C PHE A 235 26.84 -3.40 0.69
N ALA A 236 27.87 -2.55 0.76
CA ALA A 236 27.85 -1.49 1.76
C ALA A 236 26.80 -0.48 1.32
N VAL A 237 25.54 -0.89 1.31
CA VAL A 237 24.38 -0.02 1.30
C VAL A 237 23.28 -0.80 2.00
N SER A 238 22.86 -0.29 3.15
CA SER A 238 21.54 -0.56 3.71
C SER A 238 20.45 -0.50 2.61
N GLY A 239 19.72 -1.59 2.37
CA GLY A 239 18.36 -1.53 1.81
C GLY A 239 18.18 -0.94 0.40
N ALA A 240 19.10 -1.20 -0.53
CA ALA A 240 19.13 -0.54 -1.83
C ALA A 240 18.60 -1.39 -2.99
N SER A 241 17.29 -1.58 -3.06
CA SER A 241 16.64 -1.73 -4.36
C SER A 241 16.77 -0.40 -5.15
N ASP A 242 16.53 -0.38 -6.47
CA ASP A 242 16.09 0.84 -7.17
C ASP A 242 14.61 0.63 -7.54
N ALA A 243 13.81 0.39 -6.49
CA ALA A 243 12.41 0.09 -6.59
C ALA A 243 11.59 1.38 -6.57
N ILE A 244 10.74 1.52 -7.57
CA ILE A 244 9.97 2.73 -7.85
C ILE A 244 8.57 2.36 -8.31
N GLU A 245 7.70 3.36 -8.45
CA GLU A 245 6.39 3.22 -9.11
C GLU A 245 5.59 2.03 -8.57
N SER A 246 4.92 2.23 -7.43
CA SER A 246 4.02 1.24 -6.86
C SER A 246 2.56 1.58 -7.11
N ASP A 247 1.69 0.59 -6.95
CA ASP A 247 0.26 0.78 -6.74
C ASP A 247 -0.22 -0.26 -5.70
N CYS A 248 -1.46 -0.16 -5.23
CA CYS A 248 -2.00 -1.17 -4.32
C CYS A 248 -3.50 -1.39 -4.53
N ALA A 249 -3.95 -2.61 -4.24
CA ALA A 249 -5.37 -2.96 -4.20
C ALA A 249 -5.61 -4.03 -3.15
N TYR A 250 -6.85 -4.10 -2.66
CA TYR A 250 -7.26 -5.02 -1.60
C TYR A 250 -8.17 -6.15 -2.10
N ASP A 251 -8.01 -7.33 -1.51
CA ASP A 251 -8.96 -8.44 -1.63
C ASP A 251 -9.58 -8.80 -0.27
N LEU A 252 -10.91 -8.82 -0.24
CA LEU A 252 -11.68 -9.07 0.98
C LEU A 252 -11.67 -10.53 1.41
N ALA A 253 -11.65 -11.47 0.47
CA ALA A 253 -11.73 -12.89 0.80
C ALA A 253 -10.46 -13.37 1.52
N SER A 254 -9.31 -12.84 1.12
CA SER A 254 -7.99 -13.19 1.64
C SER A 254 -7.46 -12.22 2.72
N ASP A 255 -8.18 -11.12 2.97
CA ASP A 255 -7.79 -10.06 3.92
C ASP A 255 -6.35 -9.57 3.65
N SER A 256 -6.06 -9.31 2.38
CA SER A 256 -4.71 -8.98 1.91
C SER A 256 -4.71 -7.96 0.80
N PHE A 257 -3.68 -7.12 0.77
CA PHE A 257 -3.36 -6.24 -0.34
C PHE A 257 -2.40 -6.94 -1.31
N LEU A 258 -2.41 -6.51 -2.57
CA LEU A 258 -1.33 -6.74 -3.53
C LEU A 258 -0.68 -5.39 -3.86
N VAL A 259 0.65 -5.34 -3.76
CA VAL A 259 1.45 -4.16 -4.09
C VAL A 259 2.39 -4.51 -5.24
N PRO A 260 2.02 -4.24 -6.51
CA PRO A 260 2.97 -4.25 -7.61
C PRO A 260 3.95 -3.07 -7.53
N TYR A 261 5.19 -3.29 -7.97
CA TYR A 261 6.23 -2.26 -8.03
C TYR A 261 7.28 -2.58 -9.09
N VAL A 262 7.94 -1.54 -9.60
CA VAL A 262 8.99 -1.65 -10.62
C VAL A 262 10.36 -1.64 -9.96
N VAL A 263 11.30 -2.43 -10.47
CA VAL A 263 12.72 -2.38 -10.07
C VAL A 263 13.56 -2.01 -11.29
N ARG A 264 14.44 -1.01 -11.15
CA ARG A 264 15.37 -0.62 -12.21
C ARG A 264 16.69 -1.39 -12.09
N PHE A 265 17.01 -2.16 -13.11
CA PHE A 265 18.28 -2.87 -13.18
C PHE A 265 19.38 -2.05 -13.87
N SER A 266 19.00 -1.31 -14.91
CA SER A 266 19.88 -0.44 -15.70
C SER A 266 19.09 0.68 -16.39
N THR A 267 19.72 1.51 -17.23
CA THR A 267 19.01 2.55 -18.01
C THR A 267 17.92 1.97 -18.92
N ASN A 268 18.08 0.73 -19.39
CA ASN A 268 17.22 0.11 -20.40
C ASN A 268 16.50 -1.16 -19.91
N ASP A 269 16.58 -1.47 -18.61
CA ASP A 269 15.93 -2.62 -17.99
C ASP A 269 15.20 -2.19 -16.73
N THR A 270 13.88 -2.32 -16.79
CA THR A 270 12.98 -2.14 -15.64
C THR A 270 12.02 -3.32 -15.58
N ASP A 271 12.05 -4.03 -14.48
CA ASP A 271 11.25 -5.23 -14.25
C ASP A 271 10.06 -4.93 -13.35
N LEU A 272 8.99 -5.72 -13.49
CA LEU A 272 7.79 -5.59 -12.68
C LEU A 272 7.63 -6.77 -11.73
N TYR A 273 7.51 -6.46 -10.44
CA TYR A 273 7.26 -7.41 -9.37
C TYR A 273 5.97 -7.06 -8.64
N GLY A 274 5.51 -7.95 -7.77
CA GLY A 274 4.48 -7.64 -6.79
C GLY A 274 4.59 -8.52 -5.56
N VAL A 275 4.04 -8.05 -4.45
CA VAL A 275 4.01 -8.81 -3.19
C VAL A 275 2.67 -8.65 -2.51
N ARG A 276 2.23 -9.70 -1.83
CA ARG A 276 1.01 -9.66 -1.03
C ARG A 276 1.33 -9.17 0.38
N VAL A 277 0.44 -8.37 0.94
CA VAL A 277 0.60 -7.75 2.26
C VAL A 277 -0.63 -8.06 3.11
N SER A 278 -0.46 -8.53 4.34
CA SER A 278 -1.58 -8.77 5.24
C SER A 278 -2.25 -7.47 5.65
N ALA A 279 -3.57 -7.36 5.50
CA ALA A 279 -4.30 -6.18 5.93
C ALA A 279 -4.30 -6.04 7.47
N ALA A 280 -4.41 -7.17 8.18
CA ALA A 280 -4.41 -7.21 9.64
C ALA A 280 -3.07 -6.77 10.27
N THR A 281 -1.93 -7.19 9.71
CA THR A 281 -0.62 -7.01 10.37
C THR A 281 0.38 -6.16 9.59
N GLY A 282 0.16 -5.91 8.30
CA GLY A 282 1.15 -5.29 7.41
C GLY A 282 2.25 -6.24 6.91
N ALA A 283 2.31 -7.48 7.41
CA ALA A 283 3.35 -8.44 7.07
C ALA A 283 3.30 -8.89 5.60
N LEU A 284 4.47 -9.09 4.97
CA LEU A 284 4.56 -9.72 3.65
C LEU A 284 4.03 -11.17 3.68
N LEU A 285 3.27 -11.54 2.66
CA LEU A 285 2.63 -12.84 2.49
C LEU A 285 3.20 -13.58 1.27
N GLY A 286 3.75 -14.77 1.50
CA GLY A 286 4.29 -15.62 0.44
C GLY A 286 5.57 -15.07 -0.21
N SER A 287 5.86 -15.54 -1.43
CA SER A 287 7.00 -15.07 -2.22
C SER A 287 6.62 -13.85 -3.07
N ALA A 288 7.62 -13.07 -3.47
CA ALA A 288 7.44 -12.06 -4.52
C ALA A 288 6.99 -12.72 -5.84
N ILE A 289 6.16 -12.01 -6.58
CA ILE A 289 5.55 -12.42 -7.85
C ILE A 289 6.27 -11.63 -8.94
N ALA A 290 6.85 -12.31 -9.92
CA ALA A 290 7.42 -11.68 -11.10
C ALA A 290 6.35 -11.55 -12.19
N PHE A 291 6.31 -10.39 -12.85
CA PHE A 291 5.50 -10.15 -14.03
C PHE A 291 6.42 -10.08 -15.25
N GLU A 292 7.29 -9.08 -15.30
CA GLU A 292 8.31 -8.92 -16.33
C GLU A 292 9.70 -9.00 -15.69
N THR A 293 10.55 -9.87 -16.22
CA THR A 293 11.94 -10.10 -15.76
C THR A 293 12.92 -10.23 -16.91
N GLY A 294 12.42 -10.08 -18.15
CA GLY A 294 13.15 -10.29 -19.37
C GLY A 294 13.98 -9.08 -19.73
N VAL A 295 13.88 -8.68 -21.00
CA VAL A 295 14.65 -7.56 -21.59
C VAL A 295 13.76 -6.35 -21.86
N ASN A 296 12.46 -6.46 -21.62
CA ASN A 296 11.52 -5.37 -21.83
C ASN A 296 11.52 -4.46 -20.61
N SER A 297 11.16 -3.19 -20.81
CA SER A 297 11.01 -2.22 -19.72
C SER A 297 9.53 -2.10 -19.33
N ALA A 298 9.17 -2.67 -18.19
CA ALA A 298 7.86 -2.51 -17.57
C ALA A 298 7.80 -1.26 -16.68
N ARG A 299 6.70 -0.50 -16.78
CA ARG A 299 6.48 0.76 -16.06
C ARG A 299 5.02 0.98 -15.67
N ARG A 300 4.80 1.87 -14.70
CA ARG A 300 3.49 2.37 -14.27
C ARG A 300 2.48 1.25 -13.99
N PRO A 301 2.79 0.28 -13.12
CA PRO A 301 1.83 -0.75 -12.78
C PRO A 301 0.60 -0.14 -12.13
N ARG A 302 -0.57 -0.67 -12.46
CA ARG A 302 -1.83 -0.41 -11.78
C ARG A 302 -2.51 -1.72 -11.42
N VAL A 303 -3.22 -1.75 -10.30
CA VAL A 303 -3.87 -2.96 -9.81
C VAL A 303 -5.28 -2.70 -9.34
N ALA A 304 -6.16 -3.67 -9.61
CA ALA A 304 -7.51 -3.69 -9.03
C ALA A 304 -7.86 -5.08 -8.49
N GLY A 305 -8.67 -5.10 -7.42
CA GLY A 305 -9.24 -6.32 -6.86
C GLY A 305 -10.56 -6.68 -7.52
N ILE A 306 -10.78 -7.97 -7.78
CA ILE A 306 -12.00 -8.54 -8.38
C ILE A 306 -12.67 -9.42 -7.33
N ARG A 307 -13.67 -8.86 -6.65
CA ARG A 307 -14.24 -9.49 -5.45
C ARG A 307 -14.98 -10.80 -5.75
N ALA A 308 -15.60 -10.93 -6.93
CA ALA A 308 -16.32 -12.16 -7.28
C ALA A 308 -15.41 -13.38 -7.36
N THR A 309 -14.14 -13.21 -7.76
CA THR A 309 -13.20 -14.32 -7.99
C THR A 309 -12.05 -14.37 -7.00
N GLY A 310 -11.88 -13.36 -6.15
CA GLY A 310 -10.78 -13.28 -5.18
C GLY A 310 -9.42 -13.17 -5.89
N ARG A 311 -9.38 -12.40 -6.98
CA ARG A 311 -8.18 -12.20 -7.80
C ARG A 311 -7.90 -10.71 -7.94
N PHE A 312 -6.64 -10.40 -8.20
CA PHE A 312 -6.23 -9.08 -8.66
C PHE A 312 -6.01 -9.12 -10.16
N LEU A 313 -6.27 -8.01 -10.85
CA LEU A 313 -5.75 -7.74 -12.18
C LEU A 313 -4.67 -6.67 -12.08
N VAL A 314 -3.46 -7.01 -12.52
CA VAL A 314 -2.34 -6.07 -12.64
C VAL A 314 -2.19 -5.72 -14.11
N VAL A 315 -2.12 -4.42 -14.41
CA VAL A 315 -1.87 -3.88 -15.74
C VAL A 315 -0.62 -3.01 -15.71
N TRP A 316 0.15 -2.97 -16.79
CA TRP A 316 1.34 -2.13 -16.89
C TRP A 316 1.60 -1.74 -18.35
N THR A 317 2.43 -0.71 -18.51
CA THR A 317 2.99 -0.35 -19.81
C THR A 317 4.32 -1.05 -19.99
N GLU A 318 4.56 -1.63 -21.16
CA GLU A 318 5.81 -2.29 -21.51
C GLU A 318 6.37 -1.75 -22.81
N SER A 319 7.70 -1.63 -22.91
CA SER A 319 8.38 -1.30 -24.16
C SER A 319 9.59 -2.19 -24.37
N ASN A 320 9.77 -2.71 -25.58
CA ASN A 320 10.84 -3.64 -25.94
C ASN A 320 12.22 -2.98 -26.16
N TRP A 321 12.30 -1.65 -26.20
CA TRP A 321 13.52 -0.82 -26.12
C TRP A 321 13.13 0.65 -26.01
N VAL A 322 14.09 1.54 -25.77
CA VAL A 322 13.84 2.94 -25.35
C VAL A 322 13.02 3.82 -26.33
N LEU A 323 12.99 3.49 -27.63
CA LEU A 323 12.12 4.16 -28.63
C LEU A 323 11.14 3.20 -29.31
N GLY A 324 10.94 2.01 -28.73
CA GLY A 324 9.94 1.05 -29.21
C GLY A 324 8.52 1.47 -28.87
N PRO A 325 7.51 0.90 -29.55
CA PRO A 325 6.12 1.14 -29.19
C PRO A 325 5.89 0.72 -27.74
N ARG A 326 5.04 1.49 -27.05
CA ARG A 326 4.58 1.15 -25.71
C ARG A 326 3.27 0.40 -25.78
N ASP A 327 3.27 -0.83 -25.28
CA ASP A 327 2.12 -1.73 -25.25
C ASP A 327 1.52 -1.78 -23.82
N ILE A 328 0.23 -2.12 -23.70
CA ILE A 328 -0.42 -2.38 -22.41
C ILE A 328 -0.60 -3.87 -22.22
N LEU A 329 -0.07 -4.41 -21.12
CA LEU A 329 -0.15 -5.81 -20.78
C LEU A 329 -0.88 -6.01 -19.45
N CYS A 330 -1.33 -7.24 -19.21
CA CYS A 330 -1.96 -7.61 -17.95
C CYS A 330 -1.66 -9.05 -17.53
N ALA A 331 -1.80 -9.29 -16.23
CA ALA A 331 -1.87 -10.62 -15.65
C ALA A 331 -2.75 -10.59 -14.40
N SER A 332 -3.43 -11.70 -14.14
CA SER A 332 -4.21 -11.88 -12.91
C SER A 332 -3.42 -12.62 -11.84
N VAL A 333 -3.64 -12.28 -10.58
CA VAL A 333 -3.02 -12.92 -9.41
C VAL A 333 -4.11 -13.43 -8.48
N LEU A 334 -4.02 -14.69 -8.07
CA LEU A 334 -4.92 -15.25 -7.07
C LEU A 334 -4.57 -14.70 -5.68
N ALA A 335 -5.52 -14.01 -5.04
CA ALA A 335 -5.29 -13.25 -3.81
C ALA A 335 -4.92 -14.12 -2.60
N SER A 336 -5.22 -15.42 -2.62
CA SER A 336 -4.94 -16.34 -1.50
C SER A 336 -3.56 -16.99 -1.55
N SER A 337 -2.96 -17.14 -2.74
CA SER A 337 -1.70 -17.87 -2.95
C SER A 337 -0.61 -17.05 -3.66
N GLY A 338 -0.97 -15.99 -4.37
CA GLY A 338 -0.05 -15.28 -5.26
C GLY A 338 0.13 -15.94 -6.64
N ALA A 339 -0.64 -17.00 -6.94
CA ALA A 339 -0.55 -17.68 -8.24
C ALA A 339 -0.94 -16.73 -9.40
N ARG A 340 -0.01 -16.51 -10.33
CA ARG A 340 -0.14 -15.63 -11.49
C ARG A 340 -0.68 -16.39 -12.71
N SER A 341 -1.51 -15.74 -13.53
CA SER A 341 -1.88 -16.24 -14.86
C SER A 341 -0.76 -16.06 -15.90
N ALA A 342 -1.00 -16.47 -17.14
CA ALA A 342 -0.19 -15.98 -18.25
C ALA A 342 -0.31 -14.44 -18.38
N ILE A 343 0.71 -13.83 -18.96
CA ILE A 343 0.69 -12.42 -19.39
C ILE A 343 -0.02 -12.33 -20.73
N LEU A 344 -0.90 -11.33 -20.86
CA LEU A 344 -1.67 -11.07 -22.07
C LEU A 344 -1.55 -9.60 -22.47
N PRO A 345 -1.34 -9.29 -23.76
CA PRO A 345 -1.42 -7.92 -24.27
C PRO A 345 -2.88 -7.46 -24.33
N ILE A 346 -3.21 -6.36 -23.67
CA ILE A 346 -4.49 -5.64 -23.80
C ILE A 346 -4.49 -4.81 -25.08
N ALA A 347 -3.44 -4.01 -25.25
CA ALA A 347 -3.19 -3.20 -26.44
C ALA A 347 -1.75 -3.46 -26.89
N GLN A 348 -1.61 -3.83 -28.16
CA GLN A 348 -0.31 -4.12 -28.78
C GLN A 348 -0.36 -3.64 -30.23
N SER A 349 -0.37 -2.32 -30.38
CA SER A 349 -0.41 -1.70 -31.69
C SER A 349 0.97 -1.20 -32.11
N ASN A 350 1.06 -0.56 -33.28
CA ASN A 350 2.29 0.16 -33.65
C ASN A 350 2.28 1.61 -33.15
N ALA A 351 1.18 2.06 -32.53
CA ALA A 351 1.10 3.32 -31.84
C ALA A 351 1.56 3.14 -30.39
N ASP A 352 1.90 4.23 -29.73
CA ASP A 352 2.16 4.19 -28.31
C ASP A 352 0.86 4.24 -27.51
N GLU A 353 0.78 3.36 -26.51
CA GLU A 353 -0.23 3.36 -25.47
C GLU A 353 0.37 3.78 -24.11
N PHE A 354 -0.32 4.66 -23.40
CA PHE A 354 0.18 5.28 -22.16
C PHE A 354 -0.83 5.22 -21.01
N ASP A 355 -0.30 5.38 -19.79
CA ASP A 355 -1.08 5.69 -18.58
C ASP A 355 -2.30 4.80 -18.35
N ALA A 356 -2.13 3.50 -18.59
CA ALA A 356 -3.18 2.53 -18.31
C ALA A 356 -3.57 2.56 -16.83
N VAL A 357 -4.88 2.58 -16.59
CA VAL A 357 -5.53 2.50 -15.28
C VAL A 357 -6.55 1.39 -15.28
N VAL A 358 -6.75 0.76 -14.13
CA VAL A 358 -7.67 -0.36 -13.98
C VAL A 358 -8.62 -0.12 -12.81
N ALA A 359 -9.90 -0.41 -13.02
CA ALA A 359 -10.92 -0.50 -11.98
C ALA A 359 -11.42 -1.94 -11.89
N GLY A 360 -11.70 -2.39 -10.67
CA GLY A 360 -12.24 -3.70 -10.38
C GLY A 360 -13.66 -3.64 -9.85
N ASP A 361 -14.36 -4.76 -9.90
CA ASP A 361 -15.66 -4.91 -9.26
C ASP A 361 -15.49 -5.16 -7.76
N SER A 362 -15.94 -4.19 -6.95
CA SER A 362 -15.93 -4.26 -5.48
C SER A 362 -17.08 -5.09 -4.91
N THR A 363 -17.96 -5.59 -5.78
CA THR A 363 -19.10 -6.47 -5.48
C THR A 363 -18.83 -7.88 -5.99
N THR A 364 -19.66 -8.84 -5.57
CA THR A 364 -19.62 -10.21 -6.12
C THR A 364 -20.53 -10.36 -7.33
N SER A 365 -20.98 -9.25 -7.95
CA SER A 365 -21.98 -9.31 -9.02
C SER A 365 -21.41 -9.77 -10.36
N ASP A 366 -20.09 -9.61 -10.55
CA ASP A 366 -19.42 -9.93 -11.80
C ASP A 366 -17.90 -10.05 -11.59
N ASP A 367 -17.20 -10.64 -12.55
CA ASP A 367 -15.76 -10.90 -12.53
C ASP A 367 -14.94 -10.03 -13.49
N ASP A 368 -15.55 -8.99 -14.02
CA ASP A 368 -14.92 -8.07 -14.95
C ASP A 368 -14.13 -6.94 -14.26
N ALA A 369 -13.02 -6.59 -14.88
CA ALA A 369 -12.28 -5.36 -14.69
C ALA A 369 -12.46 -4.44 -15.91
N VAL A 370 -12.28 -3.14 -15.70
CA VAL A 370 -12.23 -2.16 -16.79
C VAL A 370 -10.85 -1.54 -16.82
N VAL A 371 -10.20 -1.61 -17.98
CA VAL A 371 -8.88 -1.01 -18.22
C VAL A 371 -9.07 0.14 -19.20
N VAL A 372 -8.53 1.31 -18.86
CA VAL A 372 -8.59 2.53 -19.67
C VAL A 372 -7.16 3.02 -19.90
N TRP A 373 -6.85 3.47 -21.10
CA TRP A 373 -5.52 3.98 -21.43
C TRP A 373 -5.60 5.10 -22.46
N GLU A 374 -4.50 5.83 -22.59
CA GLU A 374 -4.34 6.91 -23.55
C GLU A 374 -3.64 6.40 -24.82
N THR A 375 -4.07 6.95 -25.95
CA THR A 375 -3.42 6.81 -27.25
C THR A 375 -3.26 8.19 -27.88
N SER A 376 -2.46 8.28 -28.95
CA SER A 376 -2.40 9.50 -29.78
C SER A 376 -3.75 9.97 -30.37
N SER A 377 -4.79 9.12 -30.34
CA SER A 377 -6.14 9.42 -30.82
C SER A 377 -7.16 9.76 -29.71
N GLY A 378 -6.77 9.71 -28.45
CA GLY A 378 -7.63 9.94 -27.28
C GLY A 378 -7.64 8.76 -26.32
N ILE A 379 -8.78 8.53 -25.67
CA ILE A 379 -8.91 7.54 -24.58
C ILE A 379 -9.65 6.29 -25.06
N ASP A 380 -9.01 5.14 -24.88
CA ASP A 380 -9.55 3.82 -25.19
C ASP A 380 -9.77 3.01 -23.92
N ALA A 381 -10.65 2.02 -24.00
CA ALA A 381 -10.93 1.11 -22.90
C ALA A 381 -11.22 -0.32 -23.36
N CYS A 382 -11.01 -1.27 -22.46
CA CYS A 382 -11.27 -2.69 -22.64
C CYS A 382 -11.86 -3.26 -21.34
N GLN A 383 -12.91 -4.06 -21.47
CA GLN A 383 -13.40 -4.91 -20.39
C GLN A 383 -12.59 -6.21 -20.37
N VAL A 384 -12.14 -6.62 -19.19
CA VAL A 384 -11.31 -7.80 -18.98
C VAL A 384 -11.99 -8.71 -17.98
N SER A 385 -12.48 -9.86 -18.44
CA SER A 385 -13.07 -10.87 -17.55
C SER A 385 -11.96 -11.62 -16.81
N VAL A 386 -12.05 -11.69 -15.49
CA VAL A 386 -11.03 -12.27 -14.61
C VAL A 386 -11.61 -13.50 -13.89
N PRO A 387 -11.71 -14.65 -14.58
CA PRO A 387 -12.36 -15.84 -14.04
C PRO A 387 -11.60 -16.39 -12.82
N ALA A 388 -12.29 -17.14 -11.97
CA ALA A 388 -11.70 -17.78 -10.77
C ALA A 388 -10.53 -18.74 -11.08
N ALA A 389 -10.46 -19.25 -12.31
CA ALA A 389 -9.35 -20.09 -12.78
C ALA A 389 -9.01 -19.78 -14.24
N GLY A 390 -7.73 -19.95 -14.60
CA GLY A 390 -7.22 -19.69 -15.94
C GLY A 390 -6.76 -18.25 -16.16
N ASN A 391 -6.65 -17.88 -17.43
CA ASN A 391 -6.18 -16.57 -17.87
C ASN A 391 -7.35 -15.57 -17.98
N PRO A 392 -7.10 -14.25 -17.83
CA PRO A 392 -8.07 -13.22 -18.17
C PRO A 392 -8.54 -13.35 -19.62
N ALA A 393 -9.77 -12.91 -19.89
CA ALA A 393 -10.33 -12.85 -21.24
C ALA A 393 -10.61 -11.39 -21.61
N LEU A 394 -10.02 -10.94 -22.72
CA LEU A 394 -10.13 -9.57 -23.20
C LEU A 394 -11.35 -9.41 -24.11
N GLN A 395 -12.13 -8.36 -23.87
CA GLN A 395 -13.19 -7.95 -24.78
C GLN A 395 -12.68 -6.95 -25.82
N ALA A 396 -13.53 -6.58 -26.77
CA ALA A 396 -13.17 -5.61 -27.81
C ALA A 396 -12.86 -4.23 -27.21
N THR A 397 -11.80 -3.59 -27.72
CA THR A 397 -11.47 -2.20 -27.39
C THR A 397 -12.57 -1.25 -27.86
N VAL A 398 -12.90 -0.28 -27.00
CA VAL A 398 -13.88 0.79 -27.25
C VAL A 398 -13.19 2.13 -27.09
N ASN A 399 -13.37 3.04 -28.05
CA ASN A 399 -12.94 4.43 -27.92
C ASN A 399 -13.95 5.21 -27.08
N LEU A 400 -13.52 5.72 -25.92
CA LEU A 400 -14.36 6.46 -24.98
C LEU A 400 -14.36 7.96 -25.26
N ALA A 401 -13.22 8.48 -25.72
CA ALA A 401 -13.08 9.86 -26.15
C ALA A 401 -12.11 9.95 -27.32
N SER A 402 -12.48 10.73 -28.33
CA SER A 402 -11.63 11.00 -29.49
C SER A 402 -11.07 12.41 -29.43
N GLY A 403 -9.79 12.56 -29.78
CA GLY A 403 -9.08 13.83 -29.82
C GLY A 403 -7.79 13.77 -29.00
N ALA A 404 -6.73 14.40 -29.52
CA ALA A 404 -5.42 14.45 -28.86
C ALA A 404 -5.40 15.33 -27.60
N ASP A 405 -6.50 16.03 -27.32
CA ASP A 405 -6.65 16.87 -26.13
C ASP A 405 -7.06 16.07 -24.89
N PHE A 406 -7.41 14.78 -25.03
CA PHE A 406 -7.71 13.87 -23.93
C PHE A 406 -6.51 12.99 -23.58
N ASP A 407 -5.95 13.21 -22.40
CA ASP A 407 -4.81 12.48 -21.83
C ASP A 407 -5.00 12.22 -20.32
N HIS A 408 -4.09 11.43 -19.75
CA HIS A 408 -4.03 11.05 -18.33
C HIS A 408 -5.36 10.51 -17.75
N PRO A 409 -5.94 9.45 -18.33
CA PRO A 409 -7.18 8.88 -17.82
C PRO A 409 -6.99 8.35 -16.40
N THR A 410 -7.99 8.58 -15.56
CA THR A 410 -8.14 7.90 -14.27
C THR A 410 -9.54 7.34 -14.16
N ILE A 411 -9.70 6.31 -13.33
CA ILE A 411 -10.97 5.62 -13.12
C ILE A 411 -11.17 5.33 -11.64
N SER A 412 -12.41 5.39 -11.17
CA SER A 412 -12.75 5.07 -9.77
C SER A 412 -12.31 3.64 -9.43
N LYS A 413 -11.47 3.49 -8.39
CA LYS A 413 -10.78 2.23 -8.08
C LYS A 413 -11.72 1.05 -7.86
N ALA A 414 -12.85 1.30 -7.21
CA ALA A 414 -13.87 0.28 -6.97
C ALA A 414 -15.22 0.66 -7.60
N CYS A 415 -15.73 -0.23 -8.46
CA CYS A 415 -17.08 -0.17 -8.99
C CYS A 415 -18.03 -0.79 -7.97
N SER A 416 -18.97 -0.02 -7.43
CA SER A 416 -19.91 -0.47 -6.40
C SER A 416 -21.36 -0.09 -6.67
N SER A 417 -21.53 1.01 -7.37
CA SER A 417 -22.69 1.30 -8.18
C SER A 417 -22.43 0.79 -9.58
N THR A 418 -23.46 0.65 -10.41
CA THR A 418 -23.39 0.26 -11.82
C THR A 418 -22.40 1.10 -12.66
N PHE A 419 -21.77 2.12 -12.08
CA PHE A 419 -21.07 3.19 -12.77
C PHE A 419 -19.64 3.42 -12.26
N LEU A 420 -18.78 3.80 -13.20
CA LEU A 420 -17.40 4.24 -13.06
C LEU A 420 -17.32 5.72 -13.47
N VAL A 421 -16.45 6.48 -12.82
CA VAL A 421 -16.13 7.85 -13.22
C VAL A 421 -14.79 7.85 -13.92
N ILE A 422 -14.77 8.31 -15.17
CA ILE A 422 -13.53 8.54 -15.91
C ILE A 422 -13.25 10.03 -15.90
N VAL A 423 -12.01 10.39 -15.61
CA VAL A 423 -11.52 11.76 -15.71
C VAL A 423 -10.39 11.79 -16.74
N GLY A 424 -10.50 12.67 -17.73
CA GLY A 424 -9.43 12.99 -18.69
C GLY A 424 -9.38 14.49 -18.93
N TRP A 425 -8.30 14.99 -19.54
CA TRP A 425 -8.18 16.44 -19.78
C TRP A 425 -9.00 16.88 -21.01
N ASP A 426 -9.44 18.12 -21.01
CA ASP A 426 -9.99 18.80 -22.19
C ASP A 426 -9.29 20.15 -22.34
N TYR A 427 -8.65 20.37 -23.49
CA TYR A 427 -8.00 21.63 -23.82
C TYR A 427 -9.04 22.60 -24.37
N THR A 428 -9.52 23.54 -23.55
CA THR A 428 -10.64 24.42 -23.93
C THR A 428 -10.28 25.56 -24.90
N GLY A 429 -9.18 25.46 -25.64
CA GLY A 429 -8.76 26.44 -26.64
C GLY A 429 -8.22 27.77 -26.07
N ASN A 430 -8.23 27.93 -24.74
CA ASN A 430 -7.79 29.13 -24.02
C ASN A 430 -6.42 28.99 -23.31
N LEU A 431 -5.61 27.99 -23.69
CA LEU A 431 -4.34 27.63 -23.02
C LEU A 431 -4.50 27.06 -21.59
N SER A 432 -5.71 26.68 -21.18
CA SER A 432 -6.00 26.03 -19.90
C SER A 432 -6.43 24.57 -20.09
N ARG A 433 -5.97 23.71 -19.17
CA ARG A 433 -6.41 22.32 -19.02
C ARG A 433 -7.50 22.23 -17.96
N ASP A 434 -8.68 21.77 -18.36
CA ASP A 434 -9.78 21.48 -17.45
C ASP A 434 -10.02 19.96 -17.35
N LEU A 435 -10.60 19.50 -16.24
CA LEU A 435 -10.95 18.10 -16.05
C LEU A 435 -12.33 17.80 -16.63
N ALA A 436 -12.42 16.78 -17.48
CA ALA A 436 -13.68 16.27 -18.01
C ALA A 436 -14.04 14.95 -17.34
N LEU A 437 -15.13 14.96 -16.57
CA LEU A 437 -15.65 13.79 -15.87
C LEU A 437 -16.81 13.19 -16.68
N GLN A 438 -16.75 11.88 -16.90
CA GLN A 438 -17.82 11.13 -17.58
C GLN A 438 -18.23 9.92 -16.75
N LEU A 439 -19.53 9.75 -16.55
CA LEU A 439 -20.08 8.51 -15.99
C LEU A 439 -20.13 7.44 -17.08
N MET A 440 -19.74 6.22 -16.73
CA MET A 440 -19.77 5.06 -17.60
C MET A 440 -20.28 3.85 -16.82
N ASP A 441 -20.95 2.89 -17.43
CA ASP A 441 -21.24 1.62 -16.77
C ASP A 441 -20.12 0.57 -16.96
N ARG A 442 -20.26 -0.57 -16.28
CA ARG A 442 -19.33 -1.70 -16.35
C ARG A 442 -19.09 -2.25 -17.77
N ASN A 443 -20.04 -2.04 -18.69
CA ASN A 443 -19.99 -2.52 -20.06
C ASN A 443 -19.55 -1.41 -21.03
N LEU A 444 -18.88 -0.39 -20.51
CA LEU A 444 -18.31 0.73 -21.26
C LEU A 444 -19.36 1.66 -21.90
N PHE A 445 -20.61 1.64 -21.45
CA PHE A 445 -21.62 2.60 -21.93
C PHE A 445 -21.54 3.93 -21.18
N LEU A 446 -21.35 5.03 -21.91
CA LEU A 446 -21.35 6.37 -21.35
C LEU A 446 -22.77 6.82 -20.95
N ILE A 447 -22.91 7.43 -19.77
CA ILE A 447 -24.19 7.83 -19.18
C ILE A 447 -24.20 9.32 -18.86
N GLY A 448 -25.21 10.02 -19.36
CA GLY A 448 -25.39 11.44 -19.13
C GLY A 448 -24.30 12.31 -19.78
N PRO A 449 -24.40 13.63 -19.61
CA PRO A 449 -23.41 14.56 -20.14
C PRO A 449 -22.10 14.54 -19.35
N ARG A 450 -21.02 15.00 -19.99
CA ARG A 450 -19.75 15.30 -19.32
C ARG A 450 -19.94 16.42 -18.31
N LEU A 451 -19.30 16.29 -17.15
CA LEU A 451 -19.17 17.33 -16.13
C LEU A 451 -17.75 17.90 -16.21
N LEU A 452 -17.63 19.19 -16.52
CA LEU A 452 -16.34 19.88 -16.48
C LEU A 452 -16.07 20.39 -15.06
N LEU A 453 -14.91 20.01 -14.52
CA LEU A 453 -14.35 20.57 -13.30
C LEU A 453 -13.11 21.36 -13.66
N GLY A 454 -13.09 22.63 -13.27
CA GLY A 454 -11.91 23.46 -13.48
C GLY A 454 -12.21 24.94 -13.54
N SER A 455 -11.17 25.72 -13.77
CA SER A 455 -11.25 27.16 -13.97
C SER A 455 -10.61 27.49 -15.30
N ALA A 456 -11.31 28.24 -16.15
CA ALA A 456 -10.84 28.60 -17.49
C ALA A 456 -9.51 29.41 -17.52
N VAL A 457 -8.93 29.76 -16.38
CA VAL A 457 -7.71 30.57 -16.23
C VAL A 457 -6.54 29.78 -15.62
N LEU A 458 -6.81 28.62 -15.00
CA LEU A 458 -5.82 27.79 -14.32
C LEU A 458 -5.75 26.42 -14.98
N ASP A 459 -4.64 25.73 -14.77
CA ASP A 459 -4.43 24.38 -15.28
C ASP A 459 -4.71 23.36 -14.18
N ASP A 460 -5.63 22.45 -14.46
CA ASP A 460 -6.00 21.33 -13.61
C ASP A 460 -5.48 20.03 -14.22
N GLN A 461 -4.72 19.24 -13.46
CA GLN A 461 -4.06 18.04 -13.98
C GLN A 461 -3.94 16.90 -12.96
N ARG A 462 -3.58 15.72 -13.47
CA ARG A 462 -3.30 14.49 -12.69
C ARG A 462 -4.42 14.15 -11.69
N PRO A 463 -5.66 13.98 -12.17
CA PRO A 463 -6.77 13.64 -11.29
C PRO A 463 -6.64 12.22 -10.72
N ALA A 464 -7.19 12.02 -9.53
CA ALA A 464 -7.53 10.72 -8.98
C ALA A 464 -8.97 10.74 -8.47
N VAL A 465 -9.65 9.60 -8.53
CA VAL A 465 -11.06 9.48 -8.13
C VAL A 465 -11.30 8.18 -7.40
N ASP A 466 -12.05 8.25 -6.31
CA ASP A 466 -12.59 7.08 -5.63
C ASP A 466 -13.81 7.43 -4.79
N GLY A 467 -14.77 6.50 -4.68
CA GLY A 467 -15.96 6.66 -3.85
C GLY A 467 -16.86 7.89 -4.09
N GLY A 468 -16.61 8.66 -5.16
CA GLY A 468 -17.28 9.92 -5.48
C GLY A 468 -16.44 11.17 -5.22
N MET A 469 -15.29 11.06 -4.56
CA MET A 469 -14.33 12.16 -4.40
C MET A 469 -13.36 12.20 -5.57
N VAL A 470 -13.10 13.40 -6.08
CA VAL A 470 -12.13 13.67 -7.13
C VAL A 470 -11.10 14.64 -6.57
N VAL A 471 -9.83 14.28 -6.66
CA VAL A 471 -8.69 15.11 -6.24
C VAL A 471 -7.75 15.36 -7.41
N TRP A 472 -7.11 16.53 -7.46
CA TRP A 472 -6.24 16.90 -8.58
C TRP A 472 -5.27 18.02 -8.22
N GLU A 473 -4.27 18.25 -9.09
CA GLU A 473 -3.32 19.36 -8.98
C GLU A 473 -3.83 20.58 -9.73
N ARG A 474 -3.68 21.79 -9.17
CA ARG A 474 -3.95 23.05 -9.87
C ARG A 474 -2.76 23.97 -9.83
N TYR A 475 -2.43 24.61 -10.95
CA TYR A 475 -1.43 25.67 -11.00
C TYR A 475 -1.77 26.73 -12.05
N SER A 476 -1.01 27.81 -12.08
CA SER A 476 -1.12 28.84 -13.12
C SER A 476 0.03 28.72 -14.13
N SER A 477 -0.25 28.28 -15.36
CA SER A 477 0.75 28.33 -16.45
C SER A 477 1.15 29.75 -16.85
N SER A 478 0.33 30.76 -16.52
CA SER A 478 0.62 32.16 -16.78
C SER A 478 1.65 32.78 -15.83
N VAL A 479 1.99 32.07 -14.74
CA VAL A 479 2.94 32.49 -13.72
C VAL A 479 4.12 31.53 -13.71
N ALA A 480 5.32 32.04 -13.99
CA ALA A 480 6.52 31.22 -13.94
C ALA A 480 6.74 30.68 -12.52
N ASN A 481 6.98 29.37 -12.40
CA ASN A 481 7.16 28.65 -11.13
C ASN A 481 5.96 28.80 -10.18
N SER A 482 4.73 28.83 -10.71
CA SER A 482 3.53 28.65 -9.88
C SER A 482 3.64 27.31 -9.17
N ALA A 483 3.59 27.34 -7.85
CA ALA A 483 3.31 26.17 -7.03
C ALA A 483 1.99 25.53 -7.49
N ARG A 484 1.94 24.21 -7.41
CA ARG A 484 0.72 23.41 -7.57
C ARG A 484 0.06 23.23 -6.22
N ASP A 485 -1.26 23.38 -6.19
CA ASP A 485 -2.13 23.15 -5.04
C ASP A 485 -2.88 21.81 -5.21
N ILE A 486 -3.25 21.14 -4.11
CA ILE A 486 -4.14 19.96 -4.15
C ILE A 486 -5.58 20.40 -3.94
N LEU A 487 -6.45 20.03 -4.86
CA LEU A 487 -7.88 20.31 -4.79
C LEU A 487 -8.72 19.05 -4.61
N CYS A 488 -9.93 19.26 -4.12
CA CYS A 488 -10.97 18.26 -3.93
C CYS A 488 -12.33 18.77 -4.42
N ALA A 489 -13.12 17.86 -4.97
CA ALA A 489 -14.55 18.01 -5.20
C ALA A 489 -15.23 16.66 -4.99
N THR A 490 -16.52 16.67 -4.70
CA THR A 490 -17.30 15.42 -4.62
C THR A 490 -18.46 15.43 -5.59
N VAL A 491 -18.69 14.29 -6.22
CA VAL A 491 -19.74 14.05 -7.21
C VAL A 491 -20.62 12.89 -6.78
N SER A 492 -21.91 12.99 -7.08
CA SER A 492 -22.86 11.88 -6.94
C SER A 492 -23.16 11.28 -8.30
N THR A 493 -23.29 9.96 -8.36
CA THR A 493 -23.71 9.23 -9.57
C THR A 493 -25.22 9.02 -9.58
N SER A 494 -25.82 9.05 -10.76
CA SER A 494 -27.23 8.74 -10.99
C SER A 494 -27.41 8.10 -12.36
N PRO A 495 -28.54 7.41 -12.64
CA PRO A 495 -28.83 6.93 -13.99
C PRO A 495 -28.91 8.03 -15.06
N SER A 496 -29.00 9.30 -14.65
CA SER A 496 -28.98 10.47 -15.54
C SER A 496 -27.59 11.09 -15.76
N GLY A 497 -26.55 10.60 -15.09
CA GLY A 497 -25.19 11.15 -15.13
C GLY A 497 -24.68 11.66 -13.79
N LEU A 498 -23.64 12.48 -13.83
CA LEU A 498 -22.96 13.06 -12.68
C LEU A 498 -23.64 14.34 -12.17
N THR A 499 -23.57 14.58 -10.87
CA THR A 499 -23.95 15.86 -10.26
C THR A 499 -22.88 16.27 -9.25
N LEU A 500 -22.39 17.50 -9.36
CA LEU A 500 -21.45 18.09 -8.41
C LEU A 500 -22.15 18.33 -7.07
N GLN A 501 -21.60 17.77 -6.00
CA GLN A 501 -22.09 17.94 -4.62
C GLN A 501 -21.32 19.04 -3.92
N THR A 502 -19.99 18.88 -3.86
CA THR A 502 -19.07 19.87 -3.29
C THR A 502 -18.25 20.48 -4.41
N PRO A 503 -18.21 21.82 -4.55
CA PRO A 503 -17.40 22.48 -5.57
C PRO A 503 -15.89 22.32 -5.28
N ALA A 504 -15.07 22.65 -6.28
CA ALA A 504 -13.61 22.66 -6.16
C ALA A 504 -13.14 23.45 -4.93
N THR A 505 -12.51 22.75 -3.99
CA THR A 505 -12.03 23.26 -2.71
C THR A 505 -10.54 22.95 -2.60
N ILE A 506 -9.74 23.93 -2.17
CA ILE A 506 -8.31 23.74 -1.92
C ILE A 506 -8.16 22.92 -0.63
N LEU A 507 -7.51 21.76 -0.74
CA LEU A 507 -7.11 20.94 0.41
C LEU A 507 -5.74 21.39 0.92
N ASP A 508 -4.74 21.50 0.01
CA ASP A 508 -3.44 22.09 0.29
C ASP A 508 -3.15 23.23 -0.68
N GLY A 509 -2.57 24.30 -0.16
CA GLY A 509 -2.19 25.48 -0.92
C GLY A 509 -1.42 26.45 -0.02
N ASP A 510 -0.49 25.90 0.77
CA ASP A 510 0.32 26.66 1.71
C ASP A 510 1.47 27.44 1.03
N GLY A 511 1.63 27.22 -0.28
CA GLY A 511 2.61 27.86 -1.16
C GLY A 511 3.84 26.98 -1.44
N ALA A 512 3.92 25.78 -0.88
CA ALA A 512 4.79 24.72 -1.38
C ALA A 512 4.25 24.13 -2.70
N ASP A 513 5.02 23.26 -3.36
CA ASP A 513 4.62 22.66 -4.63
C ASP A 513 4.09 21.24 -4.41
N GLU A 514 2.76 21.10 -4.37
CA GLU A 514 2.08 19.84 -4.12
C GLU A 514 1.70 19.09 -5.40
N HIS A 515 1.89 17.77 -5.42
CA HIS A 515 1.67 16.98 -6.62
C HIS A 515 1.42 15.49 -6.41
N SER A 516 1.05 14.82 -7.50
CA SER A 516 0.76 13.40 -7.62
C SER A 516 -0.28 12.91 -6.61
N PRO A 517 -1.46 13.55 -6.52
CA PRO A 517 -2.47 13.14 -5.57
C PRO A 517 -3.04 11.77 -5.92
N ASP A 518 -3.46 11.04 -4.89
CA ASP A 518 -4.28 9.85 -5.01
C ASP A 518 -5.31 9.78 -3.88
N VAL A 519 -6.43 9.09 -4.09
CA VAL A 519 -7.54 9.03 -3.13
C VAL A 519 -8.12 7.64 -3.00
N ALA A 520 -8.49 7.24 -1.78
CA ALA A 520 -9.30 6.04 -1.54
C ALA A 520 -10.36 6.28 -0.46
N ARG A 521 -11.53 5.66 -0.60
CA ARG A 521 -12.60 5.73 0.39
C ARG A 521 -12.35 4.76 1.55
N LEU A 522 -12.07 5.28 2.74
CA LEU A 522 -11.87 4.51 3.97
C LEU A 522 -13.15 4.51 4.83
N GLY A 523 -14.13 3.67 4.47
CA GLY A 523 -15.42 3.62 5.16
C GLY A 523 -16.22 4.91 4.98
N SER A 524 -16.31 5.74 6.02
CA SER A 524 -17.12 6.98 5.99
C SER A 524 -16.37 8.24 5.52
N ARG A 525 -15.07 8.16 5.23
CA ARG A 525 -14.25 9.30 4.75
C ARG A 525 -13.31 8.83 3.66
N TYR A 526 -12.43 9.72 3.22
CA TYR A 526 -11.43 9.45 2.21
C TYR A 526 -10.03 9.64 2.80
N CYS A 527 -9.08 8.86 2.33
CA CYS A 527 -7.66 9.14 2.49
C CYS A 527 -7.16 9.76 1.18
N VAL A 528 -6.67 10.99 1.25
CA VAL A 528 -6.01 11.69 0.15
C VAL A 528 -4.52 11.69 0.44
N VAL A 529 -3.72 11.20 -0.50
CA VAL A 529 -2.25 11.18 -0.41
C VAL A 529 -1.65 12.05 -1.50
N TYR A 530 -0.51 12.69 -1.24
CA TYR A 530 0.16 13.59 -2.18
C TYR A 530 1.64 13.74 -1.83
N CYS A 531 2.41 14.35 -2.72
CA CYS A 531 3.79 14.78 -2.47
C CYS A 531 3.83 16.30 -2.34
N GLU A 532 4.75 16.82 -1.54
CA GLU A 532 5.04 18.24 -1.41
C GLU A 532 6.56 18.42 -1.26
N GLY A 533 7.14 19.35 -2.00
CA GLY A 533 8.57 19.61 -1.93
C GLY A 533 8.99 20.88 -2.66
N ALA A 534 10.10 21.49 -2.23
CA ALA A 534 10.69 22.63 -2.93
C ALA A 534 11.42 22.23 -4.22
N SER A 535 11.77 20.95 -4.36
CA SER A 535 12.39 20.37 -5.54
C SER A 535 12.18 18.86 -5.58
N ALA A 536 12.31 18.27 -6.77
CA ALA A 536 12.23 16.82 -6.97
C ALA A 536 13.28 15.99 -6.19
N LEU A 537 14.20 16.59 -5.42
CA LEU A 537 15.17 15.90 -4.57
C LEU A 537 14.84 16.00 -3.07
N GLU A 538 13.78 16.72 -2.72
CA GLU A 538 13.33 17.02 -1.35
C GLU A 538 11.81 16.81 -1.21
N ASP A 539 11.19 16.07 -2.14
CA ASP A 539 9.77 15.72 -2.08
C ASP A 539 9.51 14.87 -0.83
N ASN A 540 8.53 15.25 -0.01
CA ASN A 540 8.01 14.40 1.05
C ASN A 540 6.59 13.98 0.67
N ALA A 541 6.15 12.81 1.14
CA ALA A 541 4.81 12.31 0.89
C ALA A 541 3.95 12.43 2.15
N TYR A 542 2.70 12.82 1.96
CA TYR A 542 1.76 13.10 3.03
C TYR A 542 0.40 12.45 2.79
N ALA A 543 -0.35 12.27 3.87
CA ALA A 543 -1.73 11.82 3.81
C ALA A 543 -2.67 12.65 4.71
N TRP A 544 -3.87 12.89 4.19
CA TRP A 544 -5.01 13.46 4.90
C TRP A 544 -6.21 12.54 4.88
N LEU A 545 -6.98 12.60 5.94
CA LEU A 545 -8.31 12.05 6.06
C LEU A 545 -9.29 13.19 5.81
N VAL A 546 -10.12 13.04 4.79
CA VAL A 546 -10.97 14.10 4.23
C VAL A 546 -12.43 13.64 4.24
N ASP A 547 -13.34 14.47 4.72
CA ASP A 547 -14.79 14.19 4.73
C ASP A 547 -15.45 14.45 3.36
N ASP A 548 -16.71 14.07 3.18
CA ASP A 548 -17.49 14.23 1.92
C ASP A 548 -17.63 15.71 1.46
N ASP A 549 -17.41 16.67 2.37
CA ASP A 549 -17.43 18.12 2.10
C ASP A 549 -16.03 18.73 1.85
N CYS A 550 -15.02 17.89 1.63
CA CYS A 550 -13.61 18.27 1.48
C CYS A 550 -12.98 18.90 2.74
N THR A 551 -13.58 18.71 3.93
CA THR A 551 -12.95 19.13 5.21
C THR A 551 -11.87 18.13 5.62
N VAL A 552 -10.67 18.63 5.95
CA VAL A 552 -9.57 17.83 6.51
C VAL A 552 -9.84 17.52 7.99
N CYS A 553 -9.87 16.24 8.34
CA CYS A 553 -10.29 15.74 9.66
C CYS A 553 -9.13 15.46 10.62
N ASN A 554 -7.90 15.63 10.15
CA ASN A 554 -6.72 15.11 10.80
C ASN A 554 -5.55 16.11 10.60
N ALA A 555 -4.66 16.24 11.58
CA ALA A 555 -3.28 16.64 11.32
C ALA A 555 -2.67 15.75 10.23
N ARG A 556 -1.85 16.38 9.37
CA ARG A 556 -1.12 15.74 8.28
C ARG A 556 -0.36 14.50 8.78
N ILE A 557 -0.47 13.41 8.03
CA ILE A 557 0.26 12.17 8.30
C ILE A 557 1.49 12.16 7.40
N ASP A 558 2.68 12.10 8.01
CA ASP A 558 3.95 11.97 7.28
C ASP A 558 4.15 10.52 6.82
N LEU A 559 4.31 10.33 5.51
CA LEU A 559 4.52 9.04 4.88
C LEU A 559 6.02 8.74 4.77
N ASP A 560 6.68 8.60 5.91
CA ASP A 560 8.08 8.15 5.96
C ASP A 560 8.12 6.63 6.12
N GLY A 561 8.97 5.95 5.37
CA GLY A 561 9.26 4.54 5.59
C GLY A 561 10.42 4.31 6.55
N PRO A 562 10.95 3.07 6.61
CA PRO A 562 11.99 2.70 7.56
C PRO A 562 13.41 3.02 7.07
N THR A 563 13.57 3.56 5.86
CA THR A 563 14.87 3.75 5.22
C THR A 563 15.64 4.89 5.87
N ALA A 564 16.63 4.56 6.71
CA ALA A 564 17.41 5.55 7.43
C ALA A 564 18.18 6.50 6.47
N GLY A 565 17.90 7.80 6.57
CA GLY A 565 18.54 8.81 5.73
C GLY A 565 17.93 8.96 4.33
N ALA A 566 16.83 8.25 4.03
CA ALA A 566 15.93 8.66 2.96
C ALA A 566 15.33 10.02 3.32
N VAL A 567 15.16 10.84 2.29
CA VAL A 567 14.71 12.23 2.41
C VAL A 567 13.85 12.62 1.21
N ARG A 568 13.42 11.61 0.45
CA ARG A 568 12.66 11.81 -0.76
C ARG A 568 11.63 10.71 -0.90
N GLU A 569 10.39 11.08 -0.75
CA GLU A 569 9.24 10.22 -0.88
C GLU A 569 8.44 10.64 -2.12
N SER A 570 8.01 9.68 -2.93
CA SER A 570 7.32 10.00 -4.18
C SER A 570 6.32 8.95 -4.62
N GLY A 571 5.35 9.39 -5.42
CA GLY A 571 4.33 8.53 -6.04
C GLY A 571 3.48 7.74 -5.05
N PRO A 572 2.93 8.36 -3.98
CA PRO A 572 2.06 7.65 -3.06
C PRO A 572 0.79 7.17 -3.79
N ARG A 573 0.38 5.95 -3.47
CA ARG A 573 -0.87 5.32 -3.92
C ARG A 573 -1.59 4.74 -2.74
N VAL A 574 -2.90 4.88 -2.72
CA VAL A 574 -3.74 4.45 -1.59
C VAL A 574 -4.87 3.54 -2.05
N ALA A 575 -5.10 2.46 -1.29
CA ALA A 575 -6.22 1.55 -1.47
C ALA A 575 -6.95 1.32 -0.16
N SER A 576 -8.27 1.18 -0.24
CA SER A 576 -9.15 0.86 0.89
C SER A 576 -9.35 -0.64 1.04
N ALA A 577 -9.63 -1.10 2.26
CA ALA A 577 -10.06 -2.46 2.49
C ALA A 577 -11.50 -2.70 1.97
N THR A 578 -12.40 -1.72 2.04
CA THR A 578 -13.65 -1.77 1.29
C THR A 578 -14.25 -0.38 1.20
N ASP A 579 -14.95 -0.07 0.13
CA ASP A 579 -15.62 1.22 -0.05
C ASP A 579 -16.98 1.34 0.69
N PHE A 580 -17.53 0.25 1.28
CA PHE A 580 -18.91 0.25 1.82
C PHE A 580 -19.10 -0.40 3.19
N ASP A 581 -18.10 -1.11 3.70
CA ASP A 581 -18.15 -1.57 5.08
C ASP A 581 -17.65 -0.46 5.99
N LEU A 582 -18.58 0.31 6.56
CA LEU A 582 -18.28 1.36 7.54
C LEU A 582 -17.53 0.83 8.77
N ALA A 583 -17.51 -0.50 8.99
CA ALA A 583 -16.72 -1.14 10.04
C ALA A 583 -15.29 -1.51 9.61
N ARG A 584 -14.96 -1.44 8.31
CA ARG A 584 -13.59 -1.57 7.79
C ARG A 584 -13.12 -0.22 7.27
N ASP A 585 -12.42 0.49 8.13
CA ASP A 585 -11.89 1.84 7.94
C ASP A 585 -10.38 1.88 7.65
N HIS A 586 -9.76 0.71 7.44
CA HIS A 586 -8.34 0.62 7.12
C HIS A 586 -8.07 0.65 5.62
N GLY A 587 -6.88 1.12 5.27
CA GLY A 587 -6.30 1.10 3.95
C GLY A 587 -4.79 0.92 3.99
N LEU A 588 -4.18 0.81 2.82
CA LEU A 588 -2.74 0.76 2.67
C LEU A 588 -2.31 1.91 1.75
N VAL A 589 -1.26 2.63 2.15
CA VAL A 589 -0.57 3.59 1.31
C VAL A 589 0.79 3.00 0.93
N SER A 590 1.05 2.84 -0.36
CA SER A 590 2.37 2.47 -0.90
C SER A 590 3.05 3.68 -1.51
N PHE A 591 4.34 3.87 -1.28
CA PHE A 591 5.11 5.00 -1.82
C PHE A 591 6.57 4.61 -2.03
N SER A 592 7.26 5.35 -2.90
CA SER A 592 8.70 5.18 -3.10
C SER A 592 9.47 6.06 -2.13
N GLU A 593 10.55 5.56 -1.54
CA GLU A 593 11.53 6.31 -0.75
C GLU A 593 12.87 6.28 -1.47
N ALA A 594 13.63 7.37 -1.46
CA ALA A 594 14.95 7.43 -2.09
C ALA A 594 15.96 8.25 -1.27
N LEU A 595 17.22 7.86 -1.36
CA LEU A 595 18.34 8.67 -0.86
C LEU A 595 18.59 9.85 -1.83
N ASN A 596 18.75 11.08 -1.30
CA ASN A 596 19.20 12.23 -2.09
C ASN A 596 20.73 12.35 -2.19
N VAL A 597 21.45 11.38 -1.64
CA VAL A 597 22.91 11.26 -1.73
C VAL A 597 23.28 9.94 -2.41
N PRO A 598 24.44 9.86 -3.09
CA PRO A 598 24.94 8.61 -3.63
C PRO A 598 24.90 7.52 -2.55
N PRO A 599 24.37 6.32 -2.84
CA PRO A 599 24.09 5.78 -4.18
C PRO A 599 22.72 6.12 -4.80
N PHE A 600 21.89 6.97 -4.18
CA PHE A 600 20.53 7.34 -4.66
C PHE A 600 19.56 6.17 -4.81
N THR A 601 19.68 5.19 -3.93
CA THR A 601 18.90 3.96 -3.99
C THR A 601 17.47 4.19 -3.52
N SER A 602 16.54 3.44 -4.09
CA SER A 602 15.11 3.63 -3.86
C SER A 602 14.38 2.35 -3.43
N GLY A 603 13.44 2.48 -2.51
CA GLY A 603 12.64 1.39 -1.98
C GLY A 603 11.16 1.68 -2.09
N ILE A 604 10.33 0.63 -2.13
CA ILE A 604 8.90 0.79 -1.89
C ILE A 604 8.62 0.49 -0.42
N SER A 605 7.95 1.45 0.21
CA SER A 605 7.45 1.36 1.57
C SER A 605 5.93 1.34 1.55
N ALA A 606 5.35 0.67 2.54
CA ALA A 606 3.92 0.70 2.76
C ALA A 606 3.59 1.05 4.21
N LEU A 607 2.57 1.90 4.37
CA LEU A 607 2.03 2.33 5.65
C LEU A 607 0.54 2.01 5.69
N ARG A 608 0.10 1.36 6.77
CA ARG A 608 -1.34 1.18 7.01
C ARG A 608 -1.94 2.49 7.52
N VAL A 609 -3.06 2.88 6.92
CA VAL A 609 -3.85 4.05 7.30
C VAL A 609 -5.22 3.61 7.79
N GLU A 610 -5.81 4.37 8.70
CA GLU A 610 -7.09 4.08 9.34
C GLU A 610 -7.89 5.38 9.36
N ASN A 611 -9.18 5.36 9.01
CA ASN A 611 -10.04 6.54 9.00
C ASN A 611 -10.25 7.14 10.41
N GLN A 612 -10.32 6.29 11.42
CA GLN A 612 -10.58 6.68 12.80
C GLN A 612 -9.86 5.71 13.71
N SER A 613 -9.33 6.17 14.85
CA SER A 613 -8.87 5.20 15.84
C SER A 613 -10.02 4.35 16.37
N ALA A 614 -9.66 3.20 16.94
CA ALA A 614 -10.58 2.34 17.68
C ALA A 614 -11.25 3.02 18.90
N GLY A 615 -10.94 4.28 19.21
CA GLY A 615 -11.43 4.95 20.41
C GLY A 615 -10.66 4.54 21.66
N PHE A 616 -10.70 5.39 22.69
CA PHE A 616 -10.40 4.93 24.03
C PHE A 616 -11.64 4.26 24.63
N PRO A 617 -11.49 3.14 25.36
CA PRO A 617 -12.60 2.58 26.13
C PRO A 617 -13.15 3.62 27.12
N PRO A 618 -14.48 3.73 27.28
CA PRO A 618 -15.06 4.64 28.26
C PRO A 618 -14.65 4.23 29.69
N VAL A 619 -14.39 5.23 30.53
CA VAL A 619 -14.17 5.02 31.96
C VAL A 619 -15.51 5.05 32.68
N ASP A 620 -15.88 3.92 33.30
CA ASP A 620 -17.06 3.85 34.16
C ASP A 620 -16.78 4.53 35.51
N LEU A 621 -17.50 5.62 35.79
CA LEU A 621 -17.40 6.37 37.05
C LEU A 621 -18.41 5.91 38.11
N GLY A 622 -19.24 4.92 37.81
CA GLY A 622 -20.32 4.43 38.66
C GLY A 622 -21.50 5.42 38.77
N GLY A 623 -22.24 5.32 39.87
CA GLY A 623 -23.34 6.22 40.19
C GLY A 623 -24.72 5.84 39.61
N GLY A 624 -24.80 4.73 38.87
CA GLY A 624 -26.07 4.17 38.40
C GLY A 624 -26.94 3.65 39.53
N CYS A 625 -28.25 3.64 39.31
CA CYS A 625 -29.23 3.26 40.32
C CYS A 625 -30.54 2.80 39.68
N GLY A 626 -31.31 1.98 40.42
CA GLY A 626 -32.61 1.49 39.96
C GLY A 626 -32.53 0.66 38.68
N ALA A 627 -33.57 0.71 37.85
CA ALA A 627 -33.66 0.00 36.57
C ALA A 627 -33.15 0.85 35.40
N GLY A 628 -31.95 1.45 35.56
CA GLY A 628 -31.38 2.42 34.62
C GLY A 628 -30.89 1.83 33.29
N GLY A 629 -30.81 0.50 33.18
CA GLY A 629 -30.36 -0.20 31.98
C GLY A 629 -28.84 -0.35 31.89
N THR A 630 -28.40 -0.98 30.82
CA THR A 630 -26.97 -1.22 30.52
C THR A 630 -26.58 -0.36 29.32
N PRO A 631 -25.66 0.60 29.49
CA PRO A 631 -25.19 1.42 28.37
C PRO A 631 -24.24 0.63 27.47
N SER A 632 -24.23 0.95 26.18
CA SER A 632 -23.31 0.43 25.17
C SER A 632 -23.03 1.50 24.12
N THR A 633 -22.06 1.27 23.24
CA THR A 633 -21.80 2.15 22.10
C THR A 633 -21.78 1.41 20.78
N ASN A 634 -21.95 2.17 19.71
CA ASN A 634 -21.64 1.76 18.36
C ASN A 634 -20.69 2.80 17.74
N GLY A 635 -19.57 2.33 17.19
CA GLY A 635 -18.47 3.16 16.71
C GLY A 635 -17.54 3.68 17.82
N ALA A 636 -16.38 4.19 17.40
CA ALA A 636 -15.39 4.79 18.28
C ALA A 636 -15.73 6.25 18.62
N PHE A 637 -15.42 6.69 19.85
CA PHE A 637 -15.46 8.11 20.20
C PHE A 637 -14.18 8.81 19.71
N ALA A 638 -14.11 9.02 18.39
CA ALA A 638 -12.94 9.53 17.67
C ALA A 638 -13.30 10.72 16.76
N VAL A 639 -12.35 11.63 16.54
CA VAL A 639 -12.53 12.83 15.69
C VAL A 639 -13.13 12.43 14.33
N GLY A 640 -14.13 13.18 13.89
CA GLY A 640 -14.85 12.97 12.63
C GLY A 640 -15.78 11.75 12.57
N ASN A 641 -15.97 10.97 13.64
CA ASN A 641 -16.93 9.87 13.60
C ASN A 641 -18.37 10.42 13.64
N ALA A 642 -18.94 10.67 12.46
CA ALA A 642 -20.29 11.20 12.31
C ALA A 642 -21.40 10.23 12.78
N THR A 643 -21.08 8.95 12.96
CA THR A 643 -22.04 7.89 13.31
C THR A 643 -21.94 7.41 14.75
N PHE A 644 -21.02 7.97 15.55
CA PHE A 644 -20.83 7.56 16.94
C PHE A 644 -22.15 7.62 17.71
N THR A 645 -22.51 6.50 18.32
CA THR A 645 -23.81 6.33 18.97
C THR A 645 -23.63 5.75 20.36
N VAL A 646 -24.25 6.39 21.36
CA VAL A 646 -24.38 5.83 22.71
C VAL A 646 -25.79 5.26 22.85
N SER A 647 -25.90 4.06 23.39
CA SER A 647 -27.15 3.32 23.53
C SER A 647 -27.34 2.82 24.96
N VAL A 648 -28.58 2.45 25.29
CA VAL A 648 -28.95 1.79 26.54
C VAL A 648 -29.99 0.71 26.27
N ALA A 649 -29.78 -0.46 26.87
CA ALA A 649 -30.68 -1.62 26.77
C ALA A 649 -31.16 -2.06 28.17
N GLY A 650 -32.12 -2.99 28.21
CA GLY A 650 -32.64 -3.56 29.47
C GLY A 650 -33.65 -2.66 30.20
N LEU A 651 -34.29 -1.74 29.48
CA LEU A 651 -35.27 -0.81 30.02
C LEU A 651 -36.70 -1.35 29.93
N GLY A 652 -37.57 -0.88 30.83
CA GLY A 652 -38.99 -1.21 30.79
C GLY A 652 -39.67 -0.68 29.52
N PRO A 653 -40.70 -1.37 28.98
CA PRO A 653 -41.32 -1.05 27.68
C PRO A 653 -41.97 0.35 27.60
N ASN A 654 -42.30 0.94 28.76
CA ASN A 654 -42.93 2.26 28.90
C ASN A 654 -41.98 3.33 29.47
N ALA A 655 -40.69 3.04 29.64
CA ALA A 655 -39.75 4.00 30.20
C ALA A 655 -39.56 5.20 29.25
N ALA A 656 -39.68 6.42 29.78
CA ALA A 656 -39.23 7.62 29.09
C ALA A 656 -37.73 7.79 29.35
N VAL A 657 -36.94 7.89 28.29
CA VAL A 657 -35.47 7.87 28.36
C VAL A 657 -34.92 9.21 27.92
N PHE A 658 -34.05 9.78 28.74
CA PHE A 658 -33.33 11.01 28.49
C PHE A 658 -31.83 10.70 28.43
N PHE A 659 -31.16 11.30 27.45
CA PHE A 659 -29.72 11.31 27.34
C PHE A 659 -29.17 12.58 27.99
N ASN A 660 -28.21 12.39 28.89
CA ASN A 660 -27.50 13.43 29.60
C ASN A 660 -26.05 13.47 29.11
N LEU A 661 -25.59 14.64 28.68
CA LEU A 661 -24.20 14.92 28.32
C LEU A 661 -23.69 16.10 29.15
N GLY A 662 -22.52 15.92 29.76
CA GLY A 662 -21.87 16.90 30.61
C GLY A 662 -20.36 16.96 30.41
N LEU A 663 -19.71 17.95 31.01
CA LEU A 663 -18.25 18.01 31.13
C LEU A 663 -17.82 17.32 32.45
N PRO A 664 -16.55 16.88 32.54
CA PRO A 664 -16.00 16.29 33.74
C PRO A 664 -16.26 17.17 34.97
N SER A 665 -17.06 16.64 35.89
CA SER A 665 -17.48 17.38 37.08
C SER A 665 -17.79 16.45 38.24
N PHE A 666 -17.91 17.03 39.43
CA PHE A 666 -18.49 16.33 40.57
C PHE A 666 -19.94 15.97 40.23
N GLY A 667 -20.27 14.68 40.30
CA GLY A 667 -21.62 14.22 40.04
C GLY A 667 -22.58 14.71 41.11
N LEU A 668 -23.82 14.99 40.72
CA LEU A 668 -24.87 15.48 41.61
C LEU A 668 -25.50 14.28 42.34
N PRO A 669 -25.26 14.10 43.65
CA PRO A 669 -25.84 12.99 44.38
C PRO A 669 -27.36 13.17 44.51
N CYS A 670 -28.11 12.11 44.25
CA CYS A 670 -29.54 12.04 44.48
C CYS A 670 -29.91 10.68 45.07
N GLY A 671 -29.95 10.59 46.40
CA GLY A 671 -30.12 9.31 47.10
C GLY A 671 -28.94 8.38 46.82
N THR A 672 -29.20 7.19 46.28
CA THR A 672 -28.11 6.27 45.86
C THR A 672 -27.62 6.53 44.44
N CYS A 673 -28.26 7.42 43.70
CA CYS A 673 -27.87 7.80 42.36
C CYS A 673 -26.84 8.93 42.38
N VAL A 674 -26.00 9.01 41.35
CA VAL A 674 -25.15 10.17 41.08
C VAL A 674 -25.37 10.59 39.63
N LEU A 675 -25.90 11.80 39.42
CA LEU A 675 -26.13 12.33 38.08
C LEU A 675 -24.87 13.01 37.53
N THR A 676 -24.63 12.87 36.23
CA THR A 676 -23.78 13.81 35.49
C THR A 676 -24.43 15.20 35.52
N ASN A 677 -23.64 16.25 35.72
CA ASN A 677 -24.11 17.63 35.61
C ASN A 677 -24.41 17.96 34.13
N PRO A 678 -25.67 18.13 33.73
CA PRO A 678 -26.02 18.21 32.31
C PRO A 678 -25.64 19.56 31.71
N LEU A 679 -24.85 19.52 30.64
CA LEU A 679 -24.87 20.57 29.61
C LEU A 679 -26.04 20.35 28.66
N VAL A 680 -26.36 19.09 28.41
CA VAL A 680 -27.45 18.64 27.53
C VAL A 680 -28.32 17.67 28.30
N PHE A 681 -29.63 17.84 28.18
CA PHE A 681 -30.59 16.89 28.71
C PHE A 681 -31.79 16.81 27.76
N GLU A 682 -31.89 15.72 27.01
CA GLU A 682 -32.85 15.58 25.91
C GLU A 682 -33.39 14.15 25.80
N SER A 683 -34.51 13.95 25.11
CA SER A 683 -35.07 12.62 24.91
C SER A 683 -34.18 11.76 23.99
N ALA A 684 -34.01 10.49 24.33
CA ALA A 684 -33.32 9.51 23.48
C ALA A 684 -34.28 8.87 22.46
N SER A 685 -33.74 8.50 21.29
CA SER A 685 -34.49 7.81 20.24
C SER A 685 -34.64 6.33 20.55
N ARG A 686 -35.76 5.70 20.17
CA ARG A 686 -36.01 4.27 20.41
C ARG A 686 -35.77 3.46 19.13
N ALA A 687 -35.01 2.38 19.23
CA ALA A 687 -34.84 1.37 18.19
C ALA A 687 -35.08 -0.03 18.79
N GLY A 688 -36.23 -0.64 18.46
CA GLY A 688 -36.64 -1.91 19.05
C GLY A 688 -36.83 -1.81 20.57
N SER A 689 -36.07 -2.63 21.31
CA SER A 689 -36.05 -2.69 22.79
C SER A 689 -34.96 -1.80 23.43
N SER A 690 -34.24 -1.01 22.64
CA SER A 690 -33.14 -0.17 23.12
C SER A 690 -33.41 1.30 22.79
N TYR A 691 -32.75 2.19 23.53
CA TYR A 691 -32.75 3.62 23.27
C TYR A 691 -31.33 4.07 22.92
N TYR A 692 -31.20 5.09 22.09
CA TYR A 692 -29.91 5.57 21.61
C TYR A 692 -29.90 7.07 21.37
N LYS A 693 -28.69 7.62 21.32
CA LYS A 693 -28.39 8.98 20.89
C LYS A 693 -27.18 8.93 19.96
N VAL A 694 -27.37 9.43 18.74
CA VAL A 694 -26.26 9.70 17.82
C VAL A 694 -25.61 10.99 18.25
N LEU A 695 -24.29 10.98 18.37
CA LEU A 695 -23.44 12.10 18.73
C LEU A 695 -22.40 12.26 17.61
N PRO A 696 -22.75 12.97 16.52
CA PRO A 696 -21.81 13.18 15.43
C PRO A 696 -20.60 13.98 15.93
N ILE A 697 -19.41 13.43 15.73
CA ILE A 697 -18.16 14.07 16.12
C ILE A 697 -17.61 14.81 14.90
N PRO A 698 -17.37 16.13 14.98
CA PRO A 698 -16.88 16.90 13.84
C PRO A 698 -15.42 16.57 13.50
N CYS A 699 -15.05 16.86 12.25
CA CYS A 699 -13.68 16.83 11.74
C CYS A 699 -12.86 18.02 12.24
N SER A 700 -12.59 18.03 13.55
CA SER A 700 -11.90 19.12 14.24
C SER A 700 -10.82 18.52 15.15
N PRO A 701 -9.60 18.32 14.62
CA PRO A 701 -8.51 17.65 15.35
C PRO A 701 -8.09 18.42 16.61
N GLU A 702 -8.37 19.72 16.70
CA GLU A 702 -8.14 20.54 17.90
C GLU A 702 -8.93 20.08 19.14
N PHE A 703 -9.98 19.27 18.95
CA PHE A 703 -10.73 18.68 20.06
C PHE A 703 -10.19 17.31 20.49
N ALA A 704 -9.16 16.76 19.84
CA ALA A 704 -8.54 15.52 20.30
C ALA A 704 -8.08 15.65 21.76
N GLY A 705 -8.40 14.65 22.58
CA GLY A 705 -8.19 14.66 24.02
C GLY A 705 -9.29 15.34 24.84
N ALA A 706 -10.29 15.99 24.21
CA ALA A 706 -11.45 16.53 24.92
C ALA A 706 -12.18 15.43 25.68
N VAL A 707 -12.64 15.75 26.89
CA VAL A 707 -13.29 14.78 27.77
C VAL A 707 -14.75 15.18 27.98
N ILE A 708 -15.66 14.22 27.82
CA ILE A 708 -17.10 14.37 28.10
C ILE A 708 -17.58 13.27 29.03
N GLU A 709 -18.74 13.48 29.65
CA GLU A 709 -19.44 12.48 30.44
C GLU A 709 -20.86 12.29 29.92
N THR A 710 -21.28 11.03 29.78
CA THR A 710 -22.64 10.69 29.33
C THR A 710 -23.35 9.82 30.35
N GLN A 711 -24.67 9.95 30.43
CA GLN A 711 -25.52 9.10 31.25
C GLN A 711 -26.93 9.02 30.65
N PHE A 712 -27.59 7.87 30.76
CA PHE A 712 -29.04 7.80 30.49
C PHE A 712 -29.82 7.91 31.80
N VAL A 713 -30.86 8.73 31.77
CA VAL A 713 -31.83 8.90 32.85
C VAL A 713 -33.17 8.41 32.36
N THR A 714 -33.78 7.49 33.10
CA THR A 714 -35.05 6.87 32.75
C THR A 714 -36.11 7.25 33.77
N LEU A 715 -37.27 7.70 33.32
CA LEU A 715 -38.41 8.03 34.18
C LEU A 715 -39.45 6.91 34.12
N SER A 716 -40.38 6.93 35.08
CA SER A 716 -41.48 5.95 35.23
C SER A 716 -41.03 4.52 35.54
N THR A 717 -39.93 4.37 36.27
CA THR A 717 -39.46 3.08 36.76
C THR A 717 -40.12 2.68 38.08
N ALA A 718 -40.38 1.38 38.28
CA ALA A 718 -41.06 0.86 39.48
C ALA A 718 -40.24 1.02 40.77
N SER A 719 -38.94 1.28 40.64
CA SER A 719 -38.01 1.54 41.74
C SER A 719 -37.28 2.85 41.46
N SER A 720 -37.47 3.86 42.32
CA SER A 720 -36.73 5.12 42.21
C SER A 720 -35.90 5.36 43.44
N ALA A 721 -34.60 5.53 43.24
CA ALA A 721 -33.64 5.76 44.31
C ALA A 721 -33.24 7.23 44.46
N CYS A 722 -33.82 8.14 43.65
CA CYS A 722 -33.54 9.58 43.66
C CYS A 722 -34.71 10.34 44.34
N PRO A 723 -34.52 10.87 45.56
CA PRO A 723 -35.59 11.56 46.31
C PRO A 723 -36.10 12.84 45.63
N VAL A 724 -35.23 13.48 44.84
CA VAL A 724 -35.54 14.75 44.15
C VAL A 724 -36.25 14.51 42.81
N LEU A 725 -36.17 13.30 42.27
CA LEU A 725 -36.73 12.94 40.97
C LEU A 725 -37.43 11.56 41.06
N PRO A 726 -38.59 11.48 41.73
CA PRO A 726 -39.31 10.23 41.92
C PRO A 726 -39.68 9.55 40.59
N GLY A 727 -39.46 8.24 40.51
CA GLY A 727 -39.62 7.44 39.30
C GLY A 727 -38.37 7.39 38.42
N ALA A 728 -37.30 8.12 38.76
CA ALA A 728 -36.05 8.11 38.01
C ALA A 728 -35.13 6.93 38.39
N SER A 729 -34.56 6.30 37.37
CA SER A 729 -33.43 5.37 37.43
C SER A 729 -32.35 5.80 36.43
N MET A 730 -31.09 5.45 36.68
CA MET A 730 -29.95 6.00 35.93
C MET A 730 -28.94 4.92 35.61
N THR A 731 -28.32 4.99 34.43
CA THR A 731 -27.12 4.21 34.14
C THR A 731 -25.95 4.72 34.96
N ASN A 732 -24.85 3.95 34.99
CA ASN A 732 -23.56 4.51 35.37
C ASN A 732 -23.20 5.69 34.47
N ARG A 733 -22.40 6.60 35.03
CA ARG A 733 -21.80 7.72 34.31
C ARG A 733 -20.59 7.20 33.55
N LEU A 734 -20.58 7.40 32.24
CA LEU A 734 -19.47 7.02 31.39
C LEU A 734 -18.68 8.27 31.02
N ARG A 735 -17.37 8.25 31.26
CA ARG A 735 -16.45 9.29 30.82
C ARG A 735 -15.74 8.85 29.55
N TRP A 736 -15.69 9.75 28.59
CA TRP A 736 -15.10 9.54 27.28
C TRP A 736 -13.97 10.52 27.08
N THR A 737 -12.86 10.05 26.53
CA THR A 737 -11.79 10.90 26.02
C THR A 737 -11.80 10.78 24.51
N LEU A 738 -11.92 11.91 23.82
CA LEU A 738 -11.96 11.97 22.38
C LEU A 738 -10.60 11.52 21.84
N SER A 739 -10.58 10.41 21.12
CA SER A 739 -9.39 9.95 20.42
C SER A 739 -9.32 10.57 19.03
N TYR A 740 -8.20 10.34 18.37
CA TYR A 740 -7.97 10.73 16.99
C TYR A 740 -8.15 9.55 16.07
#